data_AF-A0A5N5DKB8-F1
#
_entry.id   AF-A0A5N5DKB8-F1
#
_cell.length_a   1.000
_cell.length_b   1.000
_cell.length_c   1.000
_cell.angle_alpha   90.00
_cell.angle_beta   90.00
_cell.angle_gamma   90.00
#
_symmetry.space_group_name_H-M   'P 1'
#
loop_
_entity.id
_entity.type
_entity.pdbx_description
1 polymer ?
#
loop_
_entity_poly.entity_id
_entity_poly.type
_entity_poly.pdbx_seq_one_letter_code
_entity_poly.pdbx_strand_id
1 'polypeptide(L)'
;MAAFNFAAFVEPCSSQPRLGHYDFEHDTIQPISFVSGTPVTDLYQVISAGQDSVIRSEEAIPVSSVKLLAPISGRDVLAVGKNYSEHAKEFNQSGFDSSDKVDQPSHPVIFTKRHTSIVAHGDDIYVHPHFTQTLDYEGELGVIVGKPGFRIAKDAAMDHVWGYTIINDVTARERQRDHKQFYIGKSGDTFCPMGPVAVAKENLPQVLQVSTHVNGELRQKSTTEELIFSIPQLIETLSEGQTLQPGDVLATGTPAGVGIGKNPPVFLSPGDEVVVSITGLGSLRNKVTDVPPAPITQPSPLAQSNATKAIHGAGLTNFGGKPLHYKRLGAADGAPIVFVHGLGGTLEYWQPLITAASLGDKHALHLFDLEGHGLSPTSPLSALSIASFAADLLHVFKHAAISGATLVAHSMGCLVALEFANAHPELVGKLVLIGPPPSPLPEAASKGSYARAAAVRAGGMRAVVDAVVEAGTSEWTKKQNPLAVAAVRLSLLGQEPEGYAKACTALAGATDAISVEKLTQPTLIITGAEDKVSPPSLCKSYGERIPESQVIVLEKAGHWHVFEDVEGVAAAVSQFLAYDMAVTTTPTEELVERIGVLENLLRDHIAHWELPPPDDAPPLPMSADPSSALHTPPSDGVQADCPPVGRLLTTGSGHTRYQPFHSTWDSAIVGSGGGAMTSNEDGIDDPLGQAFNQPMEDLISPLPPVSQSLLYAVLSVSVTSLNEDSPLLKDLGRRNDVSKNITTLSTRYRAAAFRCLQTDQYLFRQTLYTLQALILMSYGISHTHGDVWSLLGTAYHMALGLGCHVDPDHFGLDALECENRRRCWVGLMMLYTIQGISCGNIPRRQITSTVRLPANVNDEELTADMIAPPLESPRATEMTYMLFKYRLYEVCSRICEAVMDATTGLSPDVIASLETDIQHEREIWSRRYARDRHRPEDLLVLQQLQLHILDGYSHQLMLLLHRPFFVAANAAATACLSGEQVDASRKKCIEAARAELELHRTLHQSPTFAPYKWYSRGIASFHAFHAAVVLVTIMASSASSTISNGTPGIRAGSQQQYQELLQLITSAVQRFEEMAPQSRFCAKAAPALSNLVSSVQAQHVSVELVGGSCGGHDNRNWSGVAPPLVNALMDNLQPQYWLTPSSVPWGIWDDVIGNPNAESGFNLV
;
A
#
# COMPACT_ATOMS: atom_id res chain seq x y z
N MET A 1 23.58 -0.31 -29.36
CA MET A 1 22.68 0.40 -28.42
C MET A 1 21.27 0.30 -29.00
N ALA A 2 20.25 0.06 -28.18
CA ALA A 2 18.90 -0.16 -28.69
C ALA A 2 18.29 1.18 -29.12
N ALA A 3 17.90 1.29 -30.39
CA ALA A 3 17.25 2.49 -30.92
C ALA A 3 15.90 2.73 -30.20
N PHE A 4 15.55 4.00 -30.00
CA PHE A 4 14.29 4.41 -29.38
C PHE A 4 13.45 5.24 -30.37
N ASN A 5 12.19 4.83 -30.54
CA ASN A 5 11.13 5.68 -31.06
C ASN A 5 10.41 6.35 -29.89
N PHE A 6 10.70 7.62 -29.61
CA PHE A 6 10.17 8.30 -28.44
C PHE A 6 8.73 8.76 -28.71
N ALA A 7 7.77 8.18 -28.00
CA ALA A 7 6.38 8.62 -27.97
C ALA A 7 6.05 9.22 -26.60
N ALA A 8 5.42 10.39 -26.61
CA ALA A 8 4.84 10.99 -25.41
C ALA A 8 3.40 10.49 -25.26
N PHE A 9 2.97 10.15 -24.05
CA PHE A 9 1.63 9.66 -23.77
C PHE A 9 1.17 10.06 -22.37
N VAL A 10 -0.14 10.04 -22.14
CA VAL A 10 -0.75 10.18 -20.82
C VAL A 10 -0.85 8.79 -20.20
N GLU A 11 -0.20 8.61 -19.07
CA GLU A 11 -0.22 7.35 -18.32
C GLU A 11 -1.63 7.06 -17.76
N PRO A 12 -2.19 5.86 -17.99
CA PRO A 12 -3.58 5.56 -17.62
C PRO A 12 -3.88 5.72 -16.12
N CYS A 13 -2.93 5.32 -15.26
CA CYS A 13 -3.15 5.28 -13.82
C CYS A 13 -2.94 6.65 -13.14
N SER A 14 -1.97 7.43 -13.61
CA SER A 14 -1.56 8.69 -12.95
C SER A 14 -2.08 9.95 -13.65
N SER A 15 -2.60 9.79 -14.88
CA SER A 15 -2.93 10.90 -15.80
C SER A 15 -1.75 11.85 -16.06
N GLN A 16 -0.50 11.40 -15.85
CA GLN A 16 0.70 12.20 -16.08
C GLN A 16 1.28 11.99 -17.49
N PRO A 17 1.90 13.02 -18.09
CA PRO A 17 2.70 12.83 -19.28
C PRO A 17 3.93 11.96 -18.95
N ARG A 18 4.12 10.92 -19.76
CA ARG A 18 5.26 10.02 -19.75
C ARG A 18 5.88 9.99 -21.15
N LEU A 19 7.15 9.62 -21.21
CA LEU A 19 7.81 9.24 -22.44
C LEU A 19 7.99 7.71 -22.47
N GLY A 20 7.90 7.13 -23.66
CA GLY A 20 8.08 5.70 -23.87
C GLY A 20 8.65 5.37 -25.25
N HIS A 21 9.07 4.12 -25.41
CA HIS A 21 9.43 3.54 -26.69
C HIS A 21 8.18 3.02 -27.41
N TYR A 22 7.85 3.61 -28.55
CA TYR A 22 6.80 3.09 -29.44
C TYR A 22 7.35 1.93 -30.29
N ASP A 23 6.73 0.76 -30.15
CA ASP A 23 6.95 -0.39 -31.02
C ASP A 23 5.87 -0.41 -32.12
N PHE A 24 6.30 -0.14 -33.35
CA PHE A 24 5.40 -0.11 -34.52
C PHE A 24 4.86 -1.48 -34.93
N GLU A 25 5.55 -2.58 -34.59
CA GLU A 25 5.13 -3.93 -34.97
C GLU A 25 4.01 -4.44 -34.06
N HIS A 26 4.14 -4.17 -32.77
CA HIS A 26 3.20 -4.66 -31.75
C HIS A 26 2.13 -3.62 -31.35
N ASP A 27 2.26 -2.37 -31.82
CA ASP A 27 1.40 -1.24 -31.45
C ASP A 27 1.33 -1.02 -29.93
N THR A 28 2.51 -1.02 -29.30
CA THR A 28 2.68 -0.84 -27.86
C THR A 28 3.66 0.28 -27.55
N ILE A 29 3.52 0.89 -26.37
CA ILE A 29 4.47 1.83 -25.81
C ILE A 29 5.07 1.19 -24.57
N GLN A 30 6.38 0.99 -24.58
CA GLN A 30 7.10 0.62 -23.37
C GLN A 30 7.57 1.88 -22.67
N PRO A 31 7.11 2.20 -21.44
CA PRO A 31 7.57 3.38 -20.72
C PRO A 31 9.09 3.43 -20.60
N ILE A 32 9.66 4.63 -20.45
CA ILE A 32 11.09 4.77 -20.17
C ILE A 32 11.35 5.52 -18.87
N SER A 33 12.50 5.23 -18.29
CA SER A 33 13.05 5.87 -17.10
C SER A 33 14.50 6.23 -17.33
N PHE A 34 15.02 7.17 -16.57
CA PHE A 34 16.46 7.32 -16.44
C PHE A 34 17.08 6.06 -15.84
N VAL A 35 18.39 5.86 -16.03
CA VAL A 35 19.14 4.75 -15.41
C VAL A 35 19.00 4.74 -13.87
N SER A 36 18.69 5.89 -13.26
CA SER A 36 18.37 6.01 -11.82
C SER A 36 17.04 5.37 -11.41
N GLY A 37 16.20 4.94 -12.36
CA GLY A 37 14.83 4.50 -12.13
C GLY A 37 13.80 5.64 -12.09
N THR A 38 14.21 6.89 -12.31
CA THR A 38 13.30 8.04 -12.34
C THR A 38 12.53 8.07 -13.67
N PRO A 39 11.18 8.07 -13.68
CA PRO A 39 10.41 8.16 -14.91
C PRO A 39 10.75 9.39 -15.75
N VAL A 40 10.83 9.22 -17.08
CA VAL A 40 10.99 10.34 -18.01
C VAL A 40 9.60 10.87 -18.40
N THR A 41 9.40 12.18 -18.30
CA THR A 41 8.08 12.81 -18.51
C THR A 41 7.94 13.49 -19.86
N ASP A 42 9.03 13.92 -20.48
CA ASP A 42 9.02 14.61 -21.77
C ASP A 42 10.32 14.43 -22.55
N LEU A 43 10.33 14.86 -23.82
CA LEU A 43 11.49 14.74 -24.69
C LEU A 43 12.61 15.73 -24.37
N TYR A 44 12.31 16.89 -23.77
CA TYR A 44 13.34 17.88 -23.40
C TYR A 44 14.33 17.29 -22.38
N GLN A 45 13.83 16.47 -21.46
CA GLN A 45 14.64 15.69 -20.53
C GLN A 45 15.64 14.77 -21.24
N VAL A 46 15.21 14.04 -22.27
CA VAL A 46 16.09 13.16 -23.05
C VAL A 46 17.10 13.96 -23.87
N ILE A 47 16.68 15.07 -24.48
CA ILE A 47 17.57 15.96 -25.22
C ILE A 47 18.67 16.52 -24.30
N SER A 48 18.30 16.90 -23.07
CA SER A 48 19.24 17.44 -22.08
C SER A 48 20.16 16.38 -21.48
N ALA A 49 19.66 15.19 -21.18
CA ALA A 49 20.41 14.13 -20.49
C ALA A 49 21.19 13.20 -21.44
N GLY A 50 20.84 13.18 -22.72
CA GLY A 50 21.33 12.21 -23.68
C GLY A 50 20.59 10.87 -23.64
N GLN A 51 20.52 10.19 -24.78
CA GLN A 51 19.77 8.93 -24.91
C GLN A 51 20.40 7.77 -24.12
N ASP A 52 21.70 7.82 -23.85
CA ASP A 52 22.40 6.78 -23.06
C ASP A 52 22.00 6.81 -21.58
N SER A 53 21.35 7.89 -21.14
CA SER A 53 20.87 8.07 -19.77
C SER A 53 19.50 7.46 -19.53
N VAL A 54 18.85 6.87 -20.56
CA VAL A 54 17.50 6.30 -20.44
C VAL A 54 17.46 4.80 -20.76
N ILE A 55 16.53 4.11 -20.12
CA ILE A 55 16.27 2.67 -20.26
C ILE A 55 14.77 2.44 -20.45
N ARG A 56 14.41 1.38 -21.17
CA ARG A 56 13.03 0.87 -21.17
C ARG A 56 12.73 0.37 -19.75
N SER A 57 11.64 0.86 -19.19
CA SER A 57 11.17 0.52 -17.85
C SER A 57 9.73 0.04 -17.93
N GLU A 58 9.33 -0.84 -17.02
CA GLU A 58 7.95 -1.35 -16.94
C GLU A 58 7.54 -2.20 -18.17
N GLU A 59 6.32 -2.74 -18.09
CA GLU A 59 5.73 -3.54 -19.16
C GLU A 59 5.25 -2.67 -20.32
N ALA A 60 5.20 -3.25 -21.51
CA ALA A 60 4.68 -2.57 -22.68
C ALA A 60 3.16 -2.41 -22.57
N ILE A 61 2.67 -1.21 -22.85
CA ILE A 61 1.26 -0.84 -22.73
C ILE A 61 0.67 -0.72 -24.15
N PRO A 62 -0.51 -1.30 -24.44
CA PRO A 62 -1.18 -1.10 -25.73
C PRO A 62 -1.42 0.38 -26.03
N VAL A 63 -1.05 0.85 -27.22
CA VAL A 63 -1.25 2.26 -27.63
C VAL A 63 -2.73 2.66 -27.51
N SER A 64 -3.64 1.73 -27.80
CA SER A 64 -5.09 1.92 -27.70
C SER A 64 -5.60 2.20 -26.28
N SER A 65 -4.80 1.93 -25.24
CA SER A 65 -5.15 2.17 -23.84
C SER A 65 -4.62 3.49 -23.29
N VAL A 66 -3.83 4.23 -24.08
CA VAL A 66 -3.23 5.50 -23.68
C VAL A 66 -3.65 6.63 -24.62
N LYS A 67 -3.61 7.87 -24.13
CA LYS A 67 -3.69 9.05 -25.01
C LYS A 67 -2.29 9.45 -25.44
N LEU A 68 -1.99 9.40 -26.74
CA LEU A 68 -0.75 9.94 -27.27
C LEU A 68 -0.71 11.47 -27.16
N LEU A 69 0.48 12.00 -26.97
CA LEU A 69 0.81 13.42 -26.97
C LEU A 69 1.78 13.71 -28.12
N ALA A 70 1.86 14.97 -28.55
CA ALA A 70 2.93 15.38 -29.46
C ALA A 70 4.29 15.10 -28.78
N PRO A 71 5.26 14.45 -29.46
CA PRO A 71 6.54 14.08 -28.85
C PRO A 71 7.28 15.26 -28.23
N ILE A 72 7.07 16.46 -28.78
CA ILE A 72 7.59 17.70 -28.24
C ILE A 72 6.57 18.83 -28.49
N SER A 73 6.30 19.61 -27.45
CA SER A 73 5.39 20.76 -27.52
C SER A 73 5.87 21.83 -26.53
N GLY A 74 5.48 23.09 -26.74
CA GLY A 74 5.85 24.19 -25.84
C GLY A 74 6.66 25.33 -26.46
N ARG A 75 7.04 25.20 -27.75
CA ARG A 75 7.69 26.26 -28.54
C ARG A 75 7.00 26.40 -29.88
N ASP A 76 7.01 27.62 -30.42
CA ASP A 76 6.52 27.86 -31.79
C ASP A 76 7.40 27.09 -32.78
N VAL A 77 6.79 26.54 -33.82
CA VAL A 77 7.50 25.79 -34.86
C VAL A 77 8.03 26.76 -35.89
N LEU A 78 9.32 26.71 -36.19
CA LEU A 78 9.93 27.44 -37.31
C LEU A 78 9.60 26.70 -38.59
N ALA A 79 9.05 27.36 -39.60
CA ALA A 79 8.54 26.68 -40.80
C ALA A 79 9.08 27.33 -42.08
N VAL A 80 9.22 26.50 -43.12
CA VAL A 80 9.81 26.90 -44.41
C VAL A 80 8.80 26.74 -45.54
N GLY A 81 8.53 27.83 -46.25
CA GLY A 81 7.66 27.81 -47.43
C GLY A 81 8.42 27.45 -48.70
N LYS A 82 7.72 26.80 -49.65
CA LYS A 82 8.21 26.53 -51.02
C LYS A 82 9.57 25.82 -51.08
N ASN A 83 9.80 24.81 -50.25
CA ASN A 83 11.10 24.13 -50.18
C ASN A 83 11.22 22.88 -51.07
N TYR A 84 10.26 22.61 -51.95
CA TYR A 84 10.31 21.57 -52.99
C TYR A 84 10.08 22.19 -54.37
N SER A 85 10.89 21.82 -55.35
CA SER A 85 10.91 22.41 -56.69
C SER A 85 9.56 22.31 -57.42
N GLU A 86 8.94 21.13 -57.43
CA GLU A 86 7.64 20.92 -58.07
C GLU A 86 6.49 21.59 -57.28
N HIS A 87 6.60 21.67 -55.96
CA HIS A 87 5.61 22.38 -55.14
C HIS A 87 5.65 23.89 -55.37
N ALA A 88 6.85 24.47 -55.50
CA ALA A 88 7.01 25.89 -55.79
C ALA A 88 6.36 26.28 -57.13
N LYS A 89 6.50 25.44 -58.16
CA LYS A 89 5.81 25.60 -59.44
C LYS A 89 4.29 25.48 -59.31
N GLU A 90 3.81 24.45 -58.60
CA GLU A 90 2.38 24.21 -58.34
C GLU A 90 1.71 25.40 -57.62
N PHE A 91 2.35 25.89 -56.56
CA PHE A 91 1.83 27.01 -55.77
C PHE A 91 1.80 28.32 -56.55
N ASN A 92 2.85 28.62 -57.33
CA ASN A 92 2.88 29.82 -58.19
C ASN A 92 1.77 29.81 -59.24
N GLN A 93 1.43 28.63 -59.79
CA GLN A 93 0.36 28.48 -60.78
C GLN A 93 -1.05 28.63 -60.18
N SER A 94 -1.22 28.45 -58.87
CA SER A 94 -2.52 28.53 -58.19
C SER A 94 -3.12 29.94 -58.13
N GLY A 95 -2.31 31.00 -58.27
CA GLY A 95 -2.74 32.39 -58.12
C GLY A 95 -2.93 32.86 -56.67
N PHE A 96 -2.58 32.04 -55.67
CA PHE A 96 -2.59 32.39 -54.25
C PHE A 96 -1.22 32.86 -53.72
N ASP A 97 -0.25 33.00 -54.61
CA ASP A 97 1.06 33.53 -54.28
C ASP A 97 1.06 35.05 -54.14
N SER A 98 1.45 35.53 -52.96
CA SER A 98 1.64 36.95 -52.67
C SER A 98 3.13 37.36 -52.64
N SER A 99 4.05 36.41 -52.89
CA SER A 99 5.50 36.61 -53.01
C SER A 99 5.95 36.69 -54.47
N ASP A 100 7.26 36.93 -54.71
CA ASP A 100 7.82 37.13 -56.05
C ASP A 100 7.47 35.98 -57.02
N LYS A 101 7.11 36.31 -58.28
CA LYS A 101 6.70 35.36 -59.35
C LYS A 101 7.82 34.45 -59.87
N VAL A 102 8.85 34.19 -59.08
CA VAL A 102 9.98 33.34 -59.46
C VAL A 102 9.66 31.91 -59.03
N ASP A 103 9.84 30.95 -59.93
CA ASP A 103 9.52 29.52 -59.71
C ASP A 103 10.34 28.85 -58.59
N GLN A 104 11.48 29.43 -58.23
CA GLN A 104 12.32 28.97 -57.13
C GLN A 104 12.80 30.18 -56.31
N PRO A 105 12.54 30.22 -55.00
CA PRO A 105 13.02 31.31 -54.15
C PRO A 105 14.55 31.31 -54.04
N SER A 106 15.17 32.49 -53.93
CA SER A 106 16.62 32.64 -53.76
C SER A 106 17.09 32.46 -52.31
N HIS A 107 16.19 32.65 -51.34
CA HIS A 107 16.42 32.44 -49.92
C HIS A 107 15.25 31.67 -49.29
N PRO A 108 15.46 30.90 -48.21
CA PRO A 108 14.39 30.23 -47.49
C PRO A 108 13.29 31.20 -47.05
N VAL A 109 12.03 30.88 -47.36
CA VAL A 109 10.87 31.66 -46.89
C VAL A 109 10.51 31.20 -45.49
N ILE A 110 10.91 31.96 -44.47
CA ILE A 110 10.72 31.59 -43.06
C ILE A 110 9.42 32.20 -42.51
N PHE A 111 8.64 31.37 -41.83
CA PHE A 111 7.50 31.79 -41.00
C PHE A 111 7.42 30.92 -39.74
N THR A 112 6.40 31.11 -38.92
CA THR A 112 6.18 30.30 -37.71
C THR A 112 4.77 29.74 -37.66
N LYS A 113 4.62 28.62 -36.94
CA LYS A 113 3.34 28.10 -36.47
C LYS A 113 3.28 28.25 -34.96
N ARG A 114 2.17 28.79 -34.45
CA ARG A 114 2.00 28.98 -33.01
C ARG A 114 1.99 27.64 -32.28
N HIS A 115 2.67 27.52 -31.15
CA HIS A 115 2.72 26.28 -30.38
C HIS A 115 1.35 25.78 -29.91
N THR A 116 0.36 26.67 -29.78
CA THR A 116 -1.04 26.33 -29.45
C THR A 116 -1.76 25.58 -30.56
N SER A 117 -1.22 25.62 -31.79
CA SER A 117 -1.76 24.84 -32.92
C SER A 117 -1.33 23.37 -32.89
N ILE A 118 -0.39 22.98 -32.01
CA ILE A 118 0.15 21.62 -31.95
C ILE A 118 -0.89 20.66 -31.37
N VAL A 119 -1.16 19.58 -32.10
CA VAL A 119 -1.99 18.45 -31.66
C VAL A 119 -1.28 17.13 -31.95
N ALA A 120 -1.63 16.08 -31.21
CA ALA A 120 -0.94 14.80 -31.28
C ALA A 120 -1.43 13.92 -32.44
N HIS A 121 -0.78 12.77 -32.62
CA HIS A 121 -1.36 11.69 -33.41
C HIS A 121 -2.71 11.24 -32.82
N GLY A 122 -3.72 11.10 -33.66
CA GLY A 122 -5.07 10.70 -33.27
C GLY A 122 -5.98 11.83 -32.80
N ASP A 123 -5.44 13.02 -32.49
CA ASP A 123 -6.26 14.20 -32.19
C ASP A 123 -6.93 14.75 -33.47
N ASP A 124 -8.06 15.44 -33.30
CA ASP A 124 -8.80 16.00 -34.43
C ASP A 124 -8.21 17.33 -34.93
N ILE A 125 -8.34 17.57 -36.24
CA ILE A 125 -8.12 18.86 -36.89
C ILE A 125 -9.46 19.59 -37.00
N TYR A 126 -9.62 20.71 -36.30
CA TYR A 126 -10.82 21.53 -36.38
C TYR A 126 -10.84 22.35 -37.68
N VAL A 127 -11.98 22.39 -38.37
CA VAL A 127 -12.10 23.13 -39.65
C VAL A 127 -12.16 24.65 -39.51
N HIS A 128 -12.46 25.17 -38.31
CA HIS A 128 -12.70 26.59 -38.04
C HIS A 128 -13.62 27.25 -39.09
N PRO A 129 -14.93 26.90 -39.14
CA PRO A 129 -15.83 27.30 -40.23
C PRO A 129 -16.07 28.81 -40.32
N HIS A 130 -15.84 29.55 -39.23
CA HIS A 130 -15.89 31.02 -39.20
C HIS A 130 -14.57 31.70 -39.56
N PHE A 131 -13.49 30.93 -39.68
CA PHE A 131 -12.16 31.39 -40.01
C PHE A 131 -11.78 31.09 -41.46
N THR A 132 -12.03 29.87 -41.96
CA THR A 132 -11.60 29.47 -43.31
C THR A 132 -12.58 28.49 -43.95
N GLN A 133 -12.65 28.49 -45.28
CA GLN A 133 -13.31 27.45 -46.09
C GLN A 133 -12.33 26.70 -47.00
N THR A 134 -11.05 27.05 -46.91
CA THR A 134 -9.99 26.54 -47.79
C THR A 134 -8.91 25.83 -46.96
N LEU A 135 -9.34 24.87 -46.13
CA LEU A 135 -8.45 24.09 -45.29
C LEU A 135 -7.66 23.09 -46.14
N ASP A 136 -6.35 23.00 -45.94
CA ASP A 136 -5.46 22.18 -46.75
C ASP A 136 -4.43 21.44 -45.87
N TYR A 137 -3.88 20.35 -46.40
CA TYR A 137 -2.85 19.53 -45.77
C TYR A 137 -1.48 19.80 -46.38
N GLU A 138 -0.43 19.65 -45.58
CA GLU A 138 0.97 19.76 -46.01
C GLU A 138 1.83 18.81 -45.17
N GLY A 139 2.11 17.61 -45.68
CA GLY A 139 2.98 16.65 -44.98
C GLY A 139 4.45 17.07 -45.03
N GLU A 140 5.12 17.16 -43.88
CA GLU A 140 6.49 17.67 -43.75
C GLU A 140 7.35 16.86 -42.77
N LEU A 141 8.67 16.92 -42.99
CA LEU A 141 9.67 16.49 -41.99
C LEU A 141 9.88 17.62 -40.97
N GLY A 142 9.72 17.30 -39.68
CA GLY A 142 10.10 18.15 -38.56
C GLY A 142 11.51 17.82 -38.06
N VAL A 143 12.41 18.79 -38.02
CA VAL A 143 13.77 18.65 -37.48
C VAL A 143 13.81 19.19 -36.05
N ILE A 144 14.28 18.38 -35.10
CA ILE A 144 14.37 18.75 -33.68
C ILE A 144 15.81 19.16 -33.35
N VAL A 145 15.98 20.38 -32.84
CA VAL A 145 17.28 20.89 -32.39
C VAL A 145 17.65 20.28 -31.04
N GLY A 146 18.86 19.75 -30.91
CA GLY A 146 19.38 19.15 -29.67
C GLY A 146 20.37 20.01 -28.91
N LYS A 147 21.06 20.92 -29.60
CA LYS A 147 22.15 21.72 -29.04
C LYS A 147 21.94 23.20 -29.38
N PRO A 148 22.08 24.12 -28.41
CA PRO A 148 21.90 25.53 -28.70
C PRO A 148 23.00 26.04 -29.64
N GLY A 149 22.69 27.01 -30.49
CA GLY A 149 23.69 27.62 -31.37
C GLY A 149 23.25 28.93 -31.99
N PHE A 150 24.22 29.82 -32.21
CA PHE A 150 24.08 31.13 -32.85
C PHE A 150 25.14 31.22 -33.95
N ARG A 151 24.74 31.63 -35.16
CA ARG A 151 25.59 31.66 -36.37
C ARG A 151 26.27 30.32 -36.63
N ILE A 152 25.48 29.26 -36.68
CA ILE A 152 25.94 27.91 -36.91
C ILE A 152 26.38 27.80 -38.38
N ALA A 153 27.63 27.43 -38.63
CA ALA A 153 28.12 27.18 -39.98
C ALA A 153 27.44 25.96 -40.59
N LYS A 154 27.20 25.99 -41.92
CA LYS A 154 26.53 24.89 -42.63
C LYS A 154 27.14 23.50 -42.40
N ASP A 155 28.46 23.39 -42.31
CA ASP A 155 29.16 22.12 -42.07
C ASP A 155 29.00 21.60 -40.64
N ALA A 156 28.81 22.49 -39.66
CA ALA A 156 28.53 22.15 -38.26
C ALA A 156 27.04 21.96 -37.96
N ALA A 157 26.14 22.32 -38.88
CA ALA A 157 24.70 22.35 -38.64
C ALA A 157 24.11 21.02 -38.19
N MET A 158 24.60 19.91 -38.75
CA MET A 158 24.10 18.58 -38.38
C MET A 158 24.43 18.20 -36.94
N ASP A 159 25.49 18.75 -36.33
CA ASP A 159 25.82 18.49 -34.91
C ASP A 159 24.79 19.10 -33.95
N HIS A 160 23.99 20.05 -34.42
CA HIS A 160 22.92 20.67 -33.65
C HIS A 160 21.58 19.95 -33.75
N VAL A 161 21.43 19.02 -34.70
CA VAL A 161 20.21 18.21 -34.86
C VAL A 161 20.23 17.05 -33.87
N TRP A 162 19.16 16.90 -33.09
CA TRP A 162 18.93 15.73 -32.25
C TRP A 162 18.28 14.60 -33.06
N GLY A 163 17.26 14.93 -33.84
CA GLY A 163 16.45 13.95 -34.53
C GLY A 163 15.29 14.54 -35.31
N TYR A 164 14.34 13.68 -35.65
CA TYR A 164 13.25 14.00 -36.56
C TYR A 164 11.88 13.54 -36.03
N THR A 165 10.82 14.22 -36.48
CA THR A 165 9.41 13.84 -36.30
C THR A 165 8.61 14.20 -37.56
N ILE A 166 7.31 13.86 -37.60
CA ILE A 166 6.41 14.22 -38.71
C ILE A 166 5.58 15.43 -38.30
N ILE A 167 5.35 16.35 -39.23
CA ILE A 167 4.46 17.50 -39.08
C ILE A 167 3.46 17.49 -40.22
N ASN A 168 2.22 17.87 -39.93
CA ASN A 168 1.26 18.32 -40.94
C ASN A 168 1.09 19.84 -40.81
N ASP A 169 1.58 20.61 -41.78
CA ASP A 169 1.43 22.06 -41.82
C ASP A 169 0.05 22.47 -42.38
N VAL A 170 -1.00 22.16 -41.61
CA VAL A 170 -2.39 22.45 -41.99
C VAL A 170 -2.56 23.94 -42.23
N THR A 171 -3.22 24.26 -43.35
CA THR A 171 -3.21 25.62 -43.89
C THR A 171 -4.61 26.11 -44.23
N ALA A 172 -4.96 27.32 -43.76
CA ALA A 172 -6.06 28.11 -44.27
C ALA A 172 -5.58 28.98 -45.45
N ARG A 173 -5.73 28.49 -46.68
CA ARG A 173 -5.16 29.13 -47.89
C ARG A 173 -5.63 30.56 -48.14
N GLU A 174 -6.91 30.84 -47.94
CA GLU A 174 -7.45 32.19 -48.04
C GLU A 174 -6.75 33.15 -47.07
N ARG A 175 -6.58 32.74 -45.81
CA ARG A 175 -5.94 33.55 -44.77
C ARG A 175 -4.43 33.72 -45.02
N GLN A 176 -3.77 32.68 -45.52
CA GLN A 176 -2.38 32.75 -45.96
C GLN A 176 -2.20 33.83 -47.04
N ARG A 177 -3.07 33.85 -48.06
CA ARG A 177 -3.04 34.84 -49.15
C ARG A 177 -3.35 36.25 -48.65
N ASP A 178 -4.47 36.40 -47.94
CA ASP A 178 -5.02 37.71 -47.60
C ASP A 178 -4.11 38.51 -46.66
N HIS A 179 -3.44 37.82 -45.74
CA HIS A 179 -2.58 38.47 -44.75
C HIS A 179 -1.12 38.61 -45.18
N LYS A 180 -0.73 38.00 -46.32
CA LYS A 180 0.64 37.95 -46.88
C LYS A 180 1.66 37.25 -46.01
N GLN A 181 1.71 37.58 -44.72
CA GLN A 181 2.44 36.84 -43.69
C GLN A 181 1.68 35.54 -43.41
N PHE A 182 2.35 34.40 -43.63
CA PHE A 182 1.69 33.10 -43.59
C PHE A 182 1.23 32.69 -42.18
N TYR A 183 1.79 33.30 -41.13
CA TYR A 183 1.55 32.97 -39.72
C TYR A 183 0.08 32.70 -39.38
N ILE A 184 -0.83 33.63 -39.69
CA ILE A 184 -2.25 33.47 -39.30
C ILE A 184 -2.93 32.32 -40.05
N GLY A 185 -2.61 32.14 -41.33
CA GLY A 185 -3.14 31.02 -42.12
C GLY A 185 -2.57 29.65 -41.71
N LYS A 186 -1.47 29.66 -40.95
CA LYS A 186 -0.70 28.48 -40.54
C LYS A 186 -0.81 28.17 -39.04
N SER A 187 -1.50 29.00 -38.26
CA SER A 187 -1.50 28.94 -36.78
C SER A 187 -2.88 28.89 -36.14
N GLY A 188 -3.93 28.49 -36.89
CA GLY A 188 -5.21 28.15 -36.26
C GLY A 188 -5.01 27.03 -35.24
N ASP A 189 -5.78 27.00 -34.16
CA ASP A 189 -5.70 25.89 -33.21
C ASP A 189 -5.89 24.56 -33.95
N THR A 190 -5.17 23.51 -33.54
CA THR A 190 -5.08 22.21 -34.23
C THR A 190 -4.42 22.19 -35.61
N PHE A 191 -3.83 23.29 -36.11
CA PHE A 191 -3.20 23.31 -37.44
C PHE A 191 -1.77 22.77 -37.50
N CYS A 192 -1.22 22.26 -36.40
CA CYS A 192 0.11 21.67 -36.36
C CYS A 192 0.11 20.25 -35.79
N PRO A 193 -0.61 19.28 -36.38
CA PRO A 193 -0.43 17.89 -36.00
C PRO A 193 1.05 17.47 -36.04
N MET A 194 1.50 16.79 -34.99
CA MET A 194 2.90 16.39 -34.81
C MET A 194 2.99 15.02 -34.12
N GLY A 195 3.86 14.13 -34.63
CA GLY A 195 4.09 12.80 -34.07
C GLY A 195 4.07 11.69 -35.13
N PRO A 196 3.76 10.42 -34.79
CA PRO A 196 3.49 9.91 -33.45
C PRO A 196 4.74 9.80 -32.58
N VAL A 197 5.93 9.82 -33.18
CA VAL A 197 7.21 9.64 -32.48
C VAL A 197 8.23 10.71 -32.86
N ALA A 198 9.23 10.87 -32.01
CA ALA A 198 10.49 11.52 -32.33
C ALA A 198 11.61 10.48 -32.31
N VAL A 199 12.49 10.49 -33.31
CA VAL A 199 13.56 9.50 -33.47
C VAL A 199 14.90 10.20 -33.66
N ALA A 200 15.94 9.71 -32.98
CA ALA A 200 17.32 10.17 -33.13
C ALA A 200 17.76 10.13 -34.61
N LYS A 201 18.49 11.14 -35.07
CA LYS A 201 18.95 11.20 -36.47
C LYS A 201 19.83 9.99 -36.84
N GLU A 202 20.58 9.45 -35.89
CA GLU A 202 21.49 8.31 -36.06
C GLU A 202 20.74 6.99 -36.33
N ASN A 203 19.48 6.91 -35.94
CA ASN A 203 18.63 5.73 -36.11
C ASN A 203 17.80 5.76 -37.41
N LEU A 204 18.02 6.77 -38.26
CA LEU A 204 17.27 6.99 -39.49
C LEU A 204 18.21 7.02 -40.71
N PRO A 205 17.73 6.61 -41.90
CA PRO A 205 18.52 6.74 -43.12
C PRO A 205 18.69 8.21 -43.51
N GLN A 206 19.76 8.52 -44.25
CA GLN A 206 20.06 9.89 -44.69
C GLN A 206 18.96 10.47 -45.60
N VAL A 207 18.34 9.62 -46.41
CA VAL A 207 17.25 10.00 -47.33
C VAL A 207 15.94 9.47 -46.77
N LEU A 208 14.99 10.37 -46.57
CA LEU A 208 13.66 10.05 -46.02
C LEU A 208 12.61 10.30 -47.09
N GLN A 209 11.73 9.32 -47.30
CA GLN A 209 10.56 9.50 -48.16
C GLN A 209 9.43 10.13 -47.33
N VAL A 210 8.77 11.14 -47.88
CA VAL A 210 7.58 11.78 -47.30
C VAL A 210 6.38 11.47 -48.19
N SER A 211 5.26 11.05 -47.59
CA SER A 211 4.01 10.86 -48.33
C SER A 211 2.79 11.25 -47.51
N THR A 212 1.76 11.76 -48.18
CA THR A 212 0.49 12.17 -47.57
C THR A 212 -0.67 11.51 -48.28
N HIS A 213 -1.59 10.90 -47.53
CA HIS A 213 -2.85 10.36 -48.03
C HIS A 213 -4.02 11.14 -47.42
N VAL A 214 -5.08 11.33 -48.20
CA VAL A 214 -6.36 11.85 -47.70
C VAL A 214 -7.44 10.84 -48.05
N ASN A 215 -8.13 10.31 -47.04
CA ASN A 215 -9.12 9.23 -47.19
C ASN A 215 -8.56 8.03 -47.99
N GLY A 216 -7.28 7.70 -47.77
CA GLY A 216 -6.57 6.63 -48.48
C GLY A 216 -6.08 6.97 -49.89
N GLU A 217 -6.45 8.11 -50.47
CA GLU A 217 -5.91 8.58 -51.76
C GLU A 217 -4.51 9.18 -51.57
N LEU A 218 -3.50 8.68 -52.26
CA LEU A 218 -2.15 9.28 -52.27
C LEU A 218 -2.19 10.68 -52.89
N ARG A 219 -1.80 11.69 -52.11
CA ARG A 219 -1.80 13.10 -52.51
C ARG A 219 -0.40 13.66 -52.72
N GLN A 220 0.53 13.37 -51.81
CA GLN A 220 1.91 13.86 -51.86
C GLN A 220 2.88 12.68 -51.78
N LYS A 221 3.98 12.72 -52.54
CA LYS A 221 5.07 11.73 -52.46
C LYS A 221 6.38 12.34 -52.96
N SER A 222 7.41 12.40 -52.12
CA SER A 222 8.76 12.86 -52.49
C SER A 222 9.81 12.36 -51.51
N THR A 223 11.07 12.82 -51.63
CA THR A 223 12.18 12.51 -50.72
C THR A 223 12.84 13.79 -50.21
N THR A 224 13.58 13.70 -49.11
CA THR A 224 14.34 14.85 -48.57
C THR A 224 15.51 15.31 -49.45
N GLU A 225 15.87 14.55 -50.49
CA GLU A 225 16.87 14.98 -51.50
C GLU A 225 16.33 16.07 -52.43
N GLU A 226 15.01 16.16 -52.58
CA GLU A 226 14.34 17.14 -53.43
C GLU A 226 14.15 18.50 -52.74
N LEU A 227 14.66 18.67 -51.51
CA LEU A 227 14.65 19.95 -50.81
C LEU A 227 15.51 20.98 -51.55
N ILE A 228 14.93 22.13 -51.88
CA ILE A 228 15.63 23.26 -52.49
C ILE A 228 16.74 23.78 -51.55
N PHE A 229 16.40 23.97 -50.28
CA PHE A 229 17.30 24.35 -49.22
C PHE A 229 17.43 23.19 -48.24
N SER A 230 18.64 22.64 -48.14
CA SER A 230 18.93 21.49 -47.28
C SER A 230 18.83 21.86 -45.80
N ILE A 231 18.58 20.85 -44.93
CA ILE A 231 18.53 21.03 -43.47
C ILE A 231 19.74 21.82 -42.93
N PRO A 232 21.00 21.53 -43.33
CA PRO A 232 22.14 22.35 -42.94
C PRO A 232 22.04 23.83 -43.31
N GLN A 233 21.52 24.14 -44.51
CA GLN A 233 21.34 25.52 -44.96
C GLN A 233 20.21 26.23 -44.21
N LEU A 234 19.14 25.51 -43.86
CA LEU A 234 18.05 26.05 -43.04
C LEU A 234 18.55 26.43 -41.64
N ILE A 235 19.33 25.56 -40.99
CA ILE A 235 19.92 25.82 -39.68
C ILE A 235 20.89 27.01 -39.72
N GLU A 236 21.76 27.07 -40.73
CA GLU A 236 22.66 28.20 -40.95
C GLU A 236 21.87 29.51 -41.08
N THR A 237 20.87 29.53 -41.98
CA THR A 237 20.02 30.70 -42.24
C THR A 237 19.28 31.14 -40.98
N LEU A 238 18.61 30.22 -40.29
CA LEU A 238 17.82 30.52 -39.10
C LEU A 238 18.69 30.99 -37.93
N SER A 239 19.91 30.46 -37.80
CA SER A 239 20.80 30.82 -36.69
C SER A 239 21.62 32.08 -36.93
N GLU A 240 21.61 32.66 -38.14
CA GLU A 240 22.43 33.83 -38.50
C GLU A 240 22.13 35.06 -37.61
N GLY A 241 20.85 35.26 -37.29
CA GLY A 241 20.35 36.39 -36.50
C GLY A 241 19.73 36.04 -35.15
N GLN A 242 19.51 34.75 -34.84
CA GLN A 242 18.90 34.29 -33.60
C GLN A 242 19.53 32.99 -33.10
N THR A 243 19.44 32.73 -31.79
CA THR A 243 19.94 31.49 -31.21
C THR A 243 18.88 30.40 -31.33
N LEU A 244 19.21 29.30 -32.01
CA LEU A 244 18.40 28.08 -31.95
C LEU A 244 18.59 27.41 -30.59
N GLN A 245 17.51 26.92 -30.00
CA GLN A 245 17.48 26.30 -28.67
C GLN A 245 17.17 24.80 -28.78
N PRO A 246 17.66 23.97 -27.84
CA PRO A 246 17.21 22.60 -27.70
C PRO A 246 15.68 22.52 -27.59
N GLY A 247 15.09 21.66 -28.41
CA GLY A 247 13.66 21.48 -28.54
C GLY A 247 12.96 22.45 -29.51
N ASP A 248 13.67 23.38 -30.15
CA ASP A 248 13.12 24.07 -31.32
C ASP A 248 12.87 23.04 -32.44
N VAL A 249 11.73 23.21 -33.13
CA VAL A 249 11.32 22.33 -34.23
C VAL A 249 11.26 23.12 -35.53
N LEU A 250 11.88 22.58 -36.59
CA LEU A 250 11.89 23.16 -37.93
C LEU A 250 11.03 22.30 -38.86
N ALA A 251 9.90 22.81 -39.32
CA ALA A 251 9.10 22.23 -40.40
C ALA A 251 9.73 22.62 -41.75
N THR A 252 10.17 21.63 -42.52
CA THR A 252 11.14 21.82 -43.61
C THR A 252 10.53 22.14 -44.97
N GLY A 253 9.20 22.24 -45.07
CA GLY A 253 8.46 22.44 -46.32
C GLY A 253 7.82 21.14 -46.84
N THR A 254 6.81 21.30 -47.68
CA THR A 254 5.98 20.19 -48.17
C THR A 254 6.20 19.88 -49.67
N PRO A 255 6.06 18.61 -50.11
CA PRO A 255 6.08 18.24 -51.53
C PRO A 255 4.86 18.72 -52.33
N ALA A 256 4.92 18.59 -53.66
CA ALA A 256 3.78 18.88 -54.53
C ALA A 256 2.60 17.92 -54.28
N GLY A 257 1.39 18.37 -54.62
CA GLY A 257 0.14 17.61 -54.43
C GLY A 257 -0.74 18.10 -53.28
N VAL A 258 -0.52 19.35 -52.85
CA VAL A 258 -1.42 20.04 -51.90
C VAL A 258 -2.80 20.24 -52.54
N GLY A 259 -3.85 20.33 -51.73
CA GLY A 259 -5.23 20.43 -52.20
C GLY A 259 -5.47 21.62 -53.14
N ILE A 260 -4.82 22.76 -52.85
CA ILE A 260 -4.91 23.95 -53.71
C ILE A 260 -4.26 23.80 -55.10
N GLY A 261 -3.33 22.85 -55.25
CA GLY A 261 -2.64 22.55 -56.50
C GLY A 261 -3.45 21.70 -57.49
N LYS A 262 -4.55 21.08 -57.04
CA LYS A 262 -5.47 20.33 -57.90
C LYS A 262 -6.30 21.26 -58.79
N ASN A 263 -6.79 20.73 -59.92
CA ASN A 263 -7.69 21.43 -60.82
C ASN A 263 -8.98 20.62 -61.04
N PRO A 264 -10.12 21.01 -60.42
CA PRO A 264 -10.27 22.15 -59.50
C PRO A 264 -9.58 21.92 -58.14
N PRO A 265 -9.30 22.98 -57.35
CA PRO A 265 -8.79 22.86 -55.99
C PRO A 265 -9.71 21.99 -55.11
N VAL A 266 -9.12 21.19 -54.22
CA VAL A 266 -9.84 20.31 -53.29
C VAL A 266 -9.38 20.59 -51.86
N PHE A 267 -10.30 21.03 -51.01
CA PHE A 267 -10.02 21.36 -49.60
C PHE A 267 -10.57 20.29 -48.65
N LEU A 268 -9.98 20.21 -47.47
CA LEU A 268 -10.40 19.30 -46.40
C LEU A 268 -11.78 19.70 -45.86
N SER A 269 -12.60 18.68 -45.57
CA SER A 269 -13.95 18.81 -45.00
C SER A 269 -14.10 17.96 -43.74
N PRO A 270 -15.06 18.27 -42.84
CA PRO A 270 -15.35 17.42 -41.70
C PRO A 270 -15.60 15.97 -42.12
N GLY A 271 -14.94 15.03 -41.44
CA GLY A 271 -14.96 13.61 -41.75
C GLY A 271 -13.73 13.10 -42.50
N ASP A 272 -12.97 13.97 -43.18
CA ASP A 272 -11.74 13.57 -43.88
C ASP A 272 -10.66 13.10 -42.91
N GLU A 273 -9.89 12.07 -43.29
CA GLU A 273 -8.69 11.62 -42.58
C GLU A 273 -7.44 11.98 -43.38
N VAL A 274 -6.49 12.64 -42.73
CA VAL A 274 -5.17 12.94 -43.28
C VAL A 274 -4.13 12.04 -42.63
N VAL A 275 -3.32 11.36 -43.45
CA VAL A 275 -2.26 10.46 -43.01
C VAL A 275 -0.94 10.87 -43.64
N VAL A 276 0.01 11.36 -42.83
CA VAL A 276 1.36 11.69 -43.26
C VAL A 276 2.33 10.61 -42.77
N SER A 277 3.11 10.02 -43.68
CA SER A 277 4.08 8.97 -43.36
C SER A 277 5.48 9.35 -43.81
N ILE A 278 6.47 9.10 -42.96
CA ILE A 278 7.89 9.33 -43.25
C ILE A 278 8.70 8.08 -42.90
N THR A 279 9.67 7.71 -43.75
CA THR A 279 10.57 6.56 -43.55
C THR A 279 11.13 6.52 -42.12
N GLY A 280 10.86 5.45 -41.38
CA GLY A 280 11.36 5.23 -40.02
C GLY A 280 10.65 6.02 -38.90
N LEU A 281 9.71 6.92 -39.23
CA LEU A 281 8.94 7.71 -38.25
C LEU A 281 7.49 7.25 -38.09
N GLY A 282 7.06 6.23 -38.84
CA GLY A 282 5.70 5.72 -38.81
C GLY A 282 4.71 6.61 -39.58
N SER A 283 3.50 6.77 -39.05
CA SER A 283 2.43 7.55 -39.68
C SER A 283 1.71 8.44 -38.68
N LEU A 284 1.56 9.72 -38.99
CA LEU A 284 0.77 10.71 -38.28
C LEU A 284 -0.65 10.74 -38.88
N ARG A 285 -1.67 10.45 -38.08
CA ARG A 285 -3.07 10.33 -38.51
C ARG A 285 -3.93 11.31 -37.73
N ASN A 286 -4.74 12.10 -38.42
CA ASN A 286 -5.64 13.05 -37.80
C ASN A 286 -6.93 13.16 -38.63
N LYS A 287 -8.08 13.18 -37.94
CA LYS A 287 -9.39 13.33 -38.56
C LYS A 287 -9.83 14.79 -38.52
N VAL A 288 -10.47 15.24 -39.57
CA VAL A 288 -11.02 16.59 -39.68
C VAL A 288 -12.42 16.64 -39.06
N THR A 289 -12.69 17.63 -38.21
CA THR A 289 -13.94 17.74 -37.44
C THR A 289 -14.52 19.16 -37.45
N ASP A 290 -15.83 19.27 -37.21
CA ASP A 290 -16.55 20.52 -36.95
C ASP A 290 -16.78 20.79 -35.45
N VAL A 291 -16.28 19.92 -34.57
CA VAL A 291 -16.30 20.11 -33.14
C VAL A 291 -15.11 21.00 -32.71
N PRO A 292 -15.35 22.17 -32.08
CA PRO A 292 -14.27 23.04 -31.65
C PRO A 292 -13.44 22.38 -30.53
N PRO A 293 -12.11 22.60 -30.49
CA PRO A 293 -11.28 22.12 -29.40
C PRO A 293 -11.62 22.83 -28.09
N ALA A 294 -11.30 22.21 -26.96
CA ALA A 294 -11.38 22.87 -25.66
C ALA A 294 -10.44 24.08 -25.62
N PRO A 295 -10.81 25.19 -24.94
CA PRO A 295 -9.92 26.34 -24.78
C PRO A 295 -8.60 25.93 -24.13
N ILE A 296 -7.49 26.38 -24.70
CA ILE A 296 -6.16 26.15 -24.14
C ILE A 296 -6.01 27.02 -22.89
N THR A 297 -5.99 26.38 -21.72
CA THR A 297 -5.78 27.05 -20.44
C THR A 297 -4.28 27.11 -20.12
N GLN A 298 -3.79 28.30 -19.77
CA GLN A 298 -2.44 28.43 -19.21
C GLN A 298 -2.49 28.24 -17.69
N PRO A 299 -1.47 27.58 -17.09
CA PRO A 299 -1.31 27.57 -15.65
C PRO A 299 -1.26 29.01 -15.10
N SER A 300 -1.88 29.22 -13.95
CA SER A 300 -1.83 30.52 -13.27
C SER A 300 -0.38 30.88 -12.91
N PRO A 301 0.07 32.13 -13.11
CA PRO A 301 1.39 32.58 -12.65
C PRO A 301 1.46 32.67 -11.11
N LEU A 302 0.31 32.62 -10.43
CA LEU A 302 0.22 32.63 -8.97
C LEU A 302 0.39 31.20 -8.44
N ALA A 303 1.66 30.79 -8.26
CA ALA A 303 1.97 29.49 -7.67
C ALA A 303 1.47 29.40 -6.23
N GLN A 304 0.74 28.34 -5.91
CA GLN A 304 0.32 28.04 -4.55
C GLN A 304 1.50 27.46 -3.75
N SER A 305 1.72 27.98 -2.55
CA SER A 305 2.71 27.39 -1.64
C SER A 305 2.22 26.04 -1.16
N ASN A 306 3.14 25.08 -0.96
CA ASN A 306 2.86 23.73 -0.48
C ASN A 306 2.12 22.79 -1.47
N ALA A 307 1.74 23.26 -2.66
CA ALA A 307 0.95 22.48 -3.62
C ALA A 307 1.68 21.24 -4.17
N THR A 308 3.01 21.22 -4.15
CA THR A 308 3.80 20.08 -4.59
C THR A 308 3.95 18.99 -3.53
N LYS A 309 3.62 19.26 -2.25
CA LYS A 309 3.66 18.22 -1.20
C LYS A 309 2.51 17.23 -1.34
N ALA A 310 1.36 17.68 -1.82
CA ALA A 310 0.26 16.81 -2.24
C ALA A 310 0.39 16.54 -3.74
N ILE A 311 1.05 15.43 -4.10
CA ILE A 311 1.26 15.03 -5.50
C ILE A 311 -0.10 15.01 -6.22
N HIS A 312 -0.30 15.94 -7.16
CA HIS A 312 -1.55 16.15 -7.92
C HIS A 312 -2.82 16.32 -7.07
N GLY A 313 -2.67 16.81 -5.83
CA GLY A 313 -3.78 17.00 -4.90
C GLY A 313 -4.23 15.71 -4.19
N ALA A 314 -3.45 14.63 -4.24
CA ALA A 314 -3.72 13.43 -3.45
C ALA A 314 -3.88 13.78 -1.96
N GLY A 315 -4.99 13.34 -1.36
CA GLY A 315 -5.38 13.65 0.01
C GLY A 315 -6.06 15.02 0.21
N LEU A 316 -6.16 15.87 -0.82
CA LEU A 316 -6.85 17.15 -0.71
C LEU A 316 -8.34 17.01 -1.01
N THR A 317 -9.16 17.61 -0.15
CA THR A 317 -10.61 17.76 -0.33
C THR A 317 -10.93 19.23 -0.55
N ASN A 318 -11.80 19.54 -1.50
CA ASN A 318 -12.20 20.91 -1.79
C ASN A 318 -13.30 21.40 -0.84
N PHE A 319 -12.95 22.32 0.06
CA PHE A 319 -13.85 22.96 1.03
C PHE A 319 -14.07 24.42 0.65
N GLY A 320 -15.28 24.75 0.18
CA GLY A 320 -15.63 26.14 -0.15
C GLY A 320 -14.75 26.76 -1.25
N GLY A 321 -14.23 25.95 -2.19
CA GLY A 321 -13.31 26.40 -3.24
C GLY A 321 -11.84 26.39 -2.83
N LYS A 322 -11.50 25.92 -1.62
CA LYS A 322 -10.13 25.74 -1.16
C LYS A 322 -9.79 24.26 -0.99
N PRO A 323 -8.67 23.77 -1.55
CA PRO A 323 -8.21 22.42 -1.28
C PRO A 323 -7.53 22.35 0.10
N LEU A 324 -8.03 21.51 1.01
CA LEU A 324 -7.42 21.23 2.31
C LEU A 324 -7.21 19.72 2.48
N HIS A 325 -6.11 19.32 3.11
CA HIS A 325 -5.87 17.95 3.48
C HIS A 325 -6.80 17.53 4.61
N TYR A 326 -7.57 16.46 4.38
CA TYR A 326 -8.59 15.99 5.30
C TYR A 326 -8.58 14.46 5.36
N LYS A 327 -8.74 13.93 6.57
CA LYS A 327 -8.73 12.48 6.85
C LYS A 327 -9.86 12.15 7.82
N ARG A 328 -10.71 11.20 7.43
CA ARG A 328 -11.71 10.57 8.32
C ARG A 328 -11.15 9.25 8.83
N LEU A 329 -11.23 9.02 10.13
CA LEU A 329 -10.77 7.81 10.81
C LEU A 329 -11.83 7.33 11.81
N GLY A 330 -11.66 6.10 12.30
CA GLY A 330 -12.46 5.56 13.40
C GLY A 330 -13.84 5.05 12.99
N ALA A 331 -14.68 4.77 13.99
CA ALA A 331 -16.01 4.20 13.83
C ALA A 331 -16.94 5.11 13.00
N ALA A 332 -17.52 4.58 11.93
CA ALA A 332 -18.35 5.37 11.01
C ALA A 332 -19.54 6.06 11.72
N ASP A 333 -20.20 5.36 12.64
CA ASP A 333 -21.36 5.86 13.40
C ASP A 333 -21.00 6.36 14.81
N GLY A 334 -19.69 6.49 15.10
CA GLY A 334 -19.22 6.97 16.40
C GLY A 334 -19.51 8.46 16.60
N ALA A 335 -19.69 8.89 17.85
CA ALA A 335 -19.89 10.31 18.15
C ALA A 335 -18.71 11.15 17.60
N PRO A 336 -18.97 12.21 16.81
CA PRO A 336 -17.93 12.86 16.03
C PRO A 336 -16.95 13.65 16.89
N ILE A 337 -15.66 13.50 16.60
CA ILE A 337 -14.58 14.31 17.16
C ILE A 337 -13.86 15.01 16.00
N VAL A 338 -13.72 16.33 16.10
CA VAL A 338 -13.01 17.15 15.11
C VAL A 338 -11.73 17.70 15.73
N PHE A 339 -10.60 17.55 15.04
CA PHE A 339 -9.30 17.99 15.54
C PHE A 339 -8.78 19.24 14.82
N VAL A 340 -8.32 20.24 15.58
CA VAL A 340 -7.82 21.53 15.06
C VAL A 340 -6.42 21.81 15.60
N HIS A 341 -5.39 21.54 14.80
CA HIS A 341 -3.99 21.66 15.22
C HIS A 341 -3.54 23.12 15.42
N GLY A 342 -2.46 23.31 16.18
CA GLY A 342 -1.85 24.60 16.45
C GLY A 342 -0.86 25.08 15.38
N LEU A 343 -0.28 26.26 15.61
CA LEU A 343 0.75 26.85 14.76
C LEU A 343 1.98 25.92 14.67
N GLY A 344 2.32 25.51 13.45
CA GLY A 344 3.44 24.59 13.21
C GLY A 344 3.12 23.11 13.42
N GLY A 345 1.87 22.78 13.76
CA GLY A 345 1.35 21.42 13.73
C GLY A 345 0.77 21.03 12.37
N THR A 346 0.33 19.79 12.29
CA THR A 346 -0.44 19.19 11.18
C THR A 346 -1.47 18.24 11.79
N LEU A 347 -2.30 17.59 10.98
CA LEU A 347 -3.21 16.55 11.44
C LEU A 347 -2.50 15.38 12.12
N GLU A 348 -1.21 15.16 11.83
CA GLU A 348 -0.40 14.09 12.45
C GLU A 348 -0.04 14.40 13.91
N TYR A 349 -0.20 15.66 14.36
CA TYR A 349 -0.05 16.02 15.78
C TYR A 349 -0.96 15.20 16.69
N TRP A 350 -2.10 14.72 16.17
CA TRP A 350 -3.12 14.02 16.92
C TRP A 350 -2.90 12.51 17.00
N GLN A 351 -2.05 11.94 16.15
CA GLN A 351 -1.87 10.50 16.06
C GLN A 351 -1.47 9.85 17.41
N PRO A 352 -0.53 10.42 18.20
CA PRO A 352 -0.20 9.87 19.51
C PRO A 352 -1.40 9.84 20.47
N LEU A 353 -2.19 10.91 20.51
CA LEU A 353 -3.39 11.00 21.34
C LEU A 353 -4.47 10.00 20.89
N ILE A 354 -4.72 9.90 19.58
CA ILE A 354 -5.72 9.00 19.01
C ILE A 354 -5.41 7.55 19.36
N THR A 355 -4.13 7.16 19.26
CA THR A 355 -3.68 5.81 19.59
C THR A 355 -3.74 5.54 21.10
N ALA A 356 -3.21 6.44 21.93
CA ALA A 356 -3.15 6.24 23.39
C ALA A 356 -4.54 6.22 24.04
N ALA A 357 -5.48 7.07 23.58
CA ALA A 357 -6.84 7.11 24.09
C ALA A 357 -7.82 6.18 23.33
N SER A 358 -7.32 5.38 22.37
CA SER A 358 -8.14 4.49 21.52
C SER A 358 -9.37 5.18 20.92
N LEU A 359 -9.24 6.45 20.51
CA LEU A 359 -10.39 7.27 20.11
C LEU A 359 -11.09 6.71 18.86
N GLY A 360 -10.34 6.09 17.96
CA GLY A 360 -10.86 5.52 16.71
C GLY A 360 -11.84 4.36 16.92
N ASP A 361 -11.77 3.66 18.05
CA ASP A 361 -12.61 2.49 18.32
C ASP A 361 -14.09 2.87 18.57
N LYS A 362 -14.34 4.10 19.04
CA LYS A 362 -15.66 4.56 19.51
C LYS A 362 -16.18 5.81 18.80
N HIS A 363 -15.30 6.57 18.15
CA HIS A 363 -15.63 7.88 17.62
C HIS A 363 -15.32 7.98 16.13
N ALA A 364 -16.16 8.73 15.41
CA ALA A 364 -15.84 9.20 14.06
C ALA A 364 -14.86 10.38 14.20
N LEU A 365 -13.62 10.20 13.76
CA LEU A 365 -12.56 11.19 13.88
C LEU A 365 -12.42 11.96 12.57
N HIS A 366 -12.44 13.29 12.66
CA HIS A 366 -12.29 14.20 11.54
C HIS A 366 -11.04 15.05 11.76
N LEU A 367 -10.01 14.80 10.97
CA LEU A 367 -8.75 15.52 11.04
C LEU A 367 -8.53 16.31 9.75
N PHE A 368 -7.94 17.49 9.86
CA PHE A 368 -7.57 18.29 8.70
C PHE A 368 -6.36 19.17 8.99
N ASP A 369 -5.64 19.55 7.93
CA ASP A 369 -4.60 20.57 8.01
C ASP A 369 -5.20 21.96 7.73
N LEU A 370 -4.92 22.93 8.61
CA LEU A 370 -5.24 24.33 8.39
C LEU A 370 -4.57 24.83 7.09
N GLU A 371 -5.18 25.81 6.41
CA GLU A 371 -4.62 26.39 5.19
C GLU A 371 -3.13 26.77 5.37
N GLY A 372 -2.28 26.30 4.45
CA GLY A 372 -0.83 26.53 4.50
C GLY A 372 -0.02 25.60 5.41
N HIS A 373 -0.66 24.64 6.10
CA HIS A 373 0.02 23.66 6.95
C HIS A 373 -0.05 22.25 6.36
N GLY A 374 0.85 21.37 6.79
CA GLY A 374 0.85 19.96 6.40
C GLY A 374 0.83 19.77 4.89
N LEU A 375 -0.22 19.15 4.34
CA LEU A 375 -0.42 19.04 2.89
C LEU A 375 -1.39 20.09 2.31
N SER A 376 -2.08 20.88 3.14
CA SER A 376 -2.97 21.95 2.69
C SER A 376 -2.17 23.09 2.04
N PRO A 377 -2.39 23.41 0.75
CA PRO A 377 -1.76 24.56 0.10
C PRO A 377 -2.34 25.88 0.59
N THR A 378 -1.63 26.97 0.29
CA THR A 378 -2.17 28.33 0.46
C THR A 378 -1.90 29.16 -0.78
N SER A 379 -2.90 29.96 -1.17
CA SER A 379 -2.74 30.92 -2.26
C SER A 379 -1.91 32.12 -1.79
N PRO A 380 -1.06 32.71 -2.64
CA PRO A 380 -0.42 33.98 -2.30
C PRO A 380 -1.45 35.07 -1.94
N LEU A 381 -2.65 35.03 -2.53
CA LEU A 381 -3.74 35.98 -2.29
C LEU A 381 -4.53 35.74 -1.00
N SER A 382 -4.38 34.57 -0.36
CA SER A 382 -5.10 34.27 0.88
C SER A 382 -4.63 35.16 2.03
N ALA A 383 -5.55 35.91 2.64
CA ALA A 383 -5.35 36.66 3.87
C ALA A 383 -5.83 35.82 5.07
N LEU A 384 -4.91 35.09 5.70
CA LEU A 384 -5.24 34.20 6.81
C LEU A 384 -5.51 34.99 8.09
N SER A 385 -6.54 34.59 8.83
CA SER A 385 -6.96 35.09 10.14
C SER A 385 -7.56 33.95 10.96
N ILE A 386 -7.72 34.13 12.27
CA ILE A 386 -8.43 33.15 13.12
C ILE A 386 -9.85 32.90 12.59
N ALA A 387 -10.55 33.97 12.17
CA ALA A 387 -11.88 33.88 11.59
C ALA A 387 -11.90 33.11 10.25
N SER A 388 -10.89 33.28 9.39
CA SER A 388 -10.84 32.51 8.14
C SER A 388 -10.61 31.03 8.38
N PHE A 389 -9.79 30.65 9.36
CA PHE A 389 -9.63 29.25 9.75
C PHE A 389 -10.92 28.68 10.36
N ALA A 390 -11.67 29.46 11.13
CA ALA A 390 -12.98 29.04 11.65
C ALA A 390 -14.02 28.85 10.52
N ALA A 391 -13.96 29.68 9.48
CA ALA A 391 -14.78 29.50 8.27
C ALA A 391 -14.40 28.23 7.49
N ASP A 392 -13.12 27.89 7.42
CA ASP A 392 -12.66 26.62 6.83
C ASP A 392 -13.17 25.43 7.66
N LEU A 393 -13.12 25.51 8.99
CA LEU A 393 -13.70 24.51 9.89
C LEU A 393 -15.22 24.31 9.68
N LEU A 394 -15.98 25.39 9.43
CA LEU A 394 -17.39 25.28 9.07
C LEU A 394 -17.62 24.45 7.79
N HIS A 395 -16.75 24.60 6.79
CA HIS A 395 -16.85 23.79 5.57
C HIS A 395 -16.51 22.32 5.84
N VAL A 396 -15.58 22.02 6.75
CA VAL A 396 -15.31 20.64 7.19
C VAL A 396 -16.56 20.03 7.83
N PHE A 397 -17.23 20.74 8.74
CA PHE A 397 -18.49 20.29 9.35
C PHE A 397 -19.59 20.04 8.31
N LYS A 398 -19.76 20.97 7.36
CA LYS A 398 -20.75 20.85 6.28
C LYS A 398 -20.48 19.65 5.36
N HIS A 399 -19.23 19.46 4.96
CA HIS A 399 -18.82 18.34 4.11
C HIS A 399 -18.99 16.99 4.81
N ALA A 400 -18.63 16.92 6.10
CA ALA A 400 -18.78 15.71 6.90
C ALA A 400 -20.22 15.45 7.35
N ALA A 401 -21.13 16.41 7.17
CA ALA A 401 -22.53 16.36 7.62
C ALA A 401 -22.68 16.04 9.12
N ILE A 402 -21.83 16.65 9.96
CA ILE A 402 -21.79 16.41 11.40
C ILE A 402 -22.31 17.61 12.21
N SER A 403 -22.89 17.33 13.37
CA SER A 403 -23.34 18.30 14.38
C SER A 403 -23.17 17.72 15.79
N GLY A 404 -23.10 18.56 16.81
CA GLY A 404 -22.88 18.13 18.20
C GLY A 404 -21.52 17.46 18.43
N ALA A 405 -20.51 17.82 17.63
CA ALA A 405 -19.19 17.17 17.69
C ALA A 405 -18.38 17.64 18.91
N THR A 406 -17.48 16.79 19.38
CA THR A 406 -16.43 17.23 20.32
C THR A 406 -15.29 17.86 19.53
N LEU A 407 -14.96 19.11 19.84
CA LEU A 407 -13.91 19.84 19.16
C LEU A 407 -12.64 19.84 20.02
N VAL A 408 -11.59 19.19 19.53
CA VAL A 408 -10.29 19.07 20.21
C VAL A 408 -9.28 19.95 19.51
N ALA A 409 -8.72 20.92 20.22
CA ALA A 409 -7.89 21.96 19.62
C ALA A 409 -6.61 22.22 20.41
N HIS A 410 -5.54 22.60 19.71
CA HIS A 410 -4.23 22.90 20.31
C HIS A 410 -3.76 24.31 19.96
N SER A 411 -3.22 25.03 20.95
CA SER A 411 -2.54 26.33 20.74
C SER A 411 -3.37 27.32 19.90
N MET A 412 -2.85 27.84 18.79
CA MET A 412 -3.60 28.71 17.86
C MET A 412 -4.95 28.10 17.43
N GLY A 413 -5.01 26.78 17.26
CA GLY A 413 -6.25 26.05 16.97
C GLY A 413 -7.31 26.22 18.05
N CYS A 414 -6.93 26.44 19.32
CA CYS A 414 -7.90 26.76 20.38
C CYS A 414 -8.62 28.08 20.12
N LEU A 415 -7.94 29.10 19.57
CA LEU A 415 -8.61 30.36 19.21
C LEU A 415 -9.60 30.15 18.06
N VAL A 416 -9.23 29.31 17.08
CA VAL A 416 -10.12 28.90 15.98
C VAL A 416 -11.35 28.17 16.53
N ALA A 417 -11.16 27.25 17.47
CA ALA A 417 -12.23 26.50 18.11
C ALA A 417 -13.16 27.38 18.95
N LEU A 418 -12.60 28.33 19.71
CA LEU A 418 -13.38 29.28 20.52
C LEU A 418 -14.22 30.22 19.63
N GLU A 419 -13.63 30.75 18.55
CA GLU A 419 -14.35 31.59 17.57
C GLU A 419 -15.47 30.78 16.90
N PHE A 420 -15.17 29.55 16.48
CA PHE A 420 -16.15 28.66 15.85
C PHE A 420 -17.31 28.30 16.80
N ALA A 421 -17.03 27.93 18.05
CA ALA A 421 -18.05 27.57 19.03
C ALA A 421 -18.95 28.75 19.41
N ASN A 422 -18.43 29.98 19.40
CA ASN A 422 -19.23 31.19 19.59
C ASN A 422 -20.14 31.49 18.39
N ALA A 423 -19.64 31.28 17.17
CA ALA A 423 -20.38 31.54 15.94
C ALA A 423 -21.43 30.45 15.62
N HIS A 424 -21.13 29.19 16.00
CA HIS A 424 -21.91 28.00 15.67
C HIS A 424 -22.08 27.07 16.89
N PRO A 425 -22.68 27.56 18.00
CA PRO A 425 -22.80 26.77 19.22
C PRO A 425 -23.60 25.48 19.04
N GLU A 426 -24.51 25.42 18.06
CA GLU A 426 -25.32 24.26 17.72
C GLU A 426 -24.54 23.09 17.10
N LEU A 427 -23.36 23.37 16.54
CA LEU A 427 -22.53 22.34 15.89
C LEU A 427 -21.55 21.67 16.88
N VAL A 428 -21.33 22.27 18.05
CA VAL A 428 -20.34 21.82 19.03
C VAL A 428 -21.03 21.29 20.28
N GLY A 429 -20.77 20.02 20.61
CA GLY A 429 -21.29 19.38 21.82
C GLY A 429 -20.36 19.55 23.02
N LYS A 430 -19.05 19.40 22.82
CA LYS A 430 -18.00 19.53 23.86
C LYS A 430 -16.76 20.22 23.31
N LEU A 431 -15.99 20.86 24.19
CA LEU A 431 -14.72 21.51 23.85
C LEU A 431 -13.56 20.90 24.63
N VAL A 432 -12.45 20.64 23.95
CA VAL A 432 -11.15 20.30 24.57
C VAL A 432 -10.10 21.28 24.06
N LEU A 433 -9.62 22.15 24.95
CA LEU A 433 -8.67 23.21 24.65
C LEU A 433 -7.31 22.88 25.27
N ILE A 434 -6.33 22.54 24.43
CA ILE A 434 -4.99 22.13 24.85
C ILE A 434 -4.02 23.29 24.65
N GLY A 435 -3.65 23.95 25.74
CA GLY A 435 -2.78 25.12 25.76
C GLY A 435 -3.37 26.33 25.04
N PRO A 436 -4.59 26.81 25.37
CA PRO A 436 -5.19 27.99 24.72
C PRO A 436 -4.34 29.26 24.98
N PRO A 437 -3.82 29.93 23.93
CA PRO A 437 -3.04 31.15 24.09
C PRO A 437 -3.93 32.33 24.50
N PRO A 438 -3.35 33.43 25.01
CA PRO A 438 -4.13 34.61 25.36
C PRO A 438 -4.82 35.22 24.14
N SER A 439 -6.06 35.67 24.33
CA SER A 439 -6.85 36.36 23.32
C SER A 439 -7.29 37.74 23.84
N PRO A 440 -6.79 38.85 23.24
CA PRO A 440 -5.75 38.90 22.22
C PRO A 440 -4.35 38.58 22.77
N LEU A 441 -3.36 38.39 21.88
CA LEU A 441 -1.97 38.27 22.29
C LEU A 441 -1.47 39.56 22.98
N PRO A 442 -0.65 39.45 24.04
CA PRO A 442 0.08 40.60 24.58
C PRO A 442 0.94 41.27 23.51
N GLU A 443 1.12 42.59 23.60
CA GLU A 443 1.81 43.39 22.56
C GLU A 443 3.20 42.84 22.21
N ALA A 444 3.98 42.42 23.22
CA ALA A 444 5.30 41.83 23.01
C ALA A 444 5.23 40.50 22.23
N ALA A 445 4.24 39.64 22.52
CA ALA A 445 4.03 38.38 21.84
C ALA A 445 3.53 38.59 20.39
N SER A 446 2.64 39.57 20.16
CA SER A 446 2.19 39.95 18.82
C SER A 446 3.35 40.46 17.96
N LYS A 447 4.17 41.39 18.47
CA LYS A 447 5.41 41.84 17.78
C LYS A 447 6.38 40.68 17.52
N GLY A 448 6.55 39.79 18.48
CA GLY A 448 7.36 38.59 18.33
C GLY A 448 6.86 37.65 17.23
N SER A 449 5.55 37.51 17.09
CA SER A 449 4.93 36.69 16.03
C SER A 449 5.13 37.31 14.64
N TYR A 450 4.98 38.63 14.49
CA TYR A 450 5.33 39.32 13.23
C TYR A 450 6.83 39.19 12.88
N ALA A 451 7.71 39.34 13.87
CA ALA A 451 9.16 39.15 13.68
C ALA A 451 9.50 37.71 13.27
N ARG A 452 8.81 36.72 13.85
CA ARG A 452 8.94 35.31 13.46
C ARG A 452 8.51 35.08 12.01
N ALA A 453 7.40 35.67 11.57
CA ALA A 453 6.95 35.60 10.18
C ALA A 453 8.00 36.17 9.21
N ALA A 454 8.60 37.31 9.55
CA ALA A 454 9.67 37.91 8.75
C ALA A 454 10.93 37.03 8.70
N ALA A 455 11.34 36.43 9.82
CA ALA A 455 12.50 35.54 9.88
C ALA A 455 12.30 34.28 9.04
N VAL A 456 11.10 33.68 9.08
CA VAL A 456 10.78 32.50 8.26
C VAL A 456 10.77 32.82 6.77
N ARG A 457 10.26 33.99 6.36
CA ARG A 457 10.33 34.41 4.95
C ARG A 457 11.76 34.66 4.47
N ALA A 458 12.65 35.12 5.35
CA ALA A 458 14.03 35.41 5.01
C ALA A 458 14.94 34.16 5.01
N GLY A 459 14.72 33.22 5.93
CA GLY A 459 15.65 32.09 6.17
C GLY A 459 14.99 30.71 6.23
N GLY A 460 13.71 30.59 5.85
CA GLY A 460 12.93 29.37 5.97
C GLY A 460 12.66 28.96 7.43
N MET A 461 12.11 27.76 7.63
CA MET A 461 11.78 27.26 8.98
C MET A 461 13.01 27.12 9.87
N ARG A 462 14.19 26.80 9.30
CA ARG A 462 15.46 26.69 10.03
C ARG A 462 15.82 27.96 10.80
N ALA A 463 15.36 29.14 10.37
CA ALA A 463 15.62 30.40 11.06
C ALA A 463 14.94 30.52 12.44
N VAL A 464 13.89 29.72 12.69
CA VAL A 464 13.08 29.85 13.92
C VAL A 464 12.91 28.55 14.70
N VAL A 465 13.08 27.38 14.06
CA VAL A 465 12.80 26.06 14.65
C VAL A 465 13.46 25.86 16.01
N ASP A 466 14.77 26.04 16.13
CA ASP A 466 15.48 25.72 17.37
C ASP A 466 15.05 26.65 18.52
N ALA A 467 14.78 27.93 18.22
CA ALA A 467 14.25 28.88 19.20
C ALA A 467 12.82 28.53 19.65
N VAL A 468 11.98 28.01 18.74
CA VAL A 468 10.61 27.59 19.06
C VAL A 468 10.61 26.30 19.89
N VAL A 469 11.47 25.33 19.56
CA VAL A 469 11.63 24.08 20.33
C VAL A 469 12.12 24.40 21.75
N GLU A 470 13.15 25.25 21.86
CA GLU A 470 13.74 25.67 23.14
C GLU A 470 12.74 26.40 24.03
N ALA A 471 11.90 27.26 23.44
CA ALA A 471 10.88 27.99 24.18
C ALA A 471 9.63 27.15 24.50
N GLY A 472 9.30 26.17 23.66
CA GLY A 472 8.02 25.46 23.68
C GLY A 472 8.04 24.10 24.39
N THR A 473 9.19 23.56 24.75
CA THR A 473 9.31 22.27 25.47
C THR A 473 9.80 22.47 26.90
N SER A 474 9.38 21.60 27.83
CA SER A 474 9.78 21.66 29.24
C SER A 474 11.24 21.26 29.44
N GLU A 475 11.84 21.67 30.57
CA GLU A 475 13.18 21.23 30.95
C GLU A 475 13.25 19.71 31.18
N TRP A 476 12.15 19.11 31.65
CA TRP A 476 12.04 17.67 31.79
C TRP A 476 12.07 16.98 30.41
N THR A 477 11.26 17.44 29.45
CA THR A 477 11.20 16.90 28.09
C THR A 477 12.56 16.97 27.41
N LYS A 478 13.25 18.12 27.49
CA LYS A 478 14.58 18.28 26.89
C LYS A 478 15.62 17.29 27.41
N LYS A 479 15.52 16.88 28.68
CA LYS A 479 16.48 15.97 29.33
C LYS A 479 16.09 14.50 29.24
N GLN A 480 14.80 14.20 29.32
CA GLN A 480 14.28 12.85 29.55
C GLN A 480 13.42 12.31 28.40
N ASN A 481 12.92 13.17 27.50
CA ASN A 481 12.11 12.79 26.35
C ASN A 481 12.66 13.42 25.04
N PRO A 482 13.86 12.99 24.58
CA PRO A 482 14.46 13.52 23.35
C PRO A 482 13.62 13.22 22.09
N LEU A 483 12.76 12.20 22.12
CA LEU A 483 11.84 11.90 21.02
C LEU A 483 10.77 12.98 20.86
N ALA A 484 10.20 13.48 21.95
CA ALA A 484 9.26 14.61 21.89
C ALA A 484 9.93 15.88 21.34
N VAL A 485 11.17 16.17 21.75
CA VAL A 485 11.96 17.28 21.19
C VAL A 485 12.14 17.11 19.68
N ALA A 486 12.51 15.91 19.23
CA ALA A 486 12.67 15.59 17.82
C ALA A 486 11.34 15.70 17.04
N ALA A 487 10.22 15.22 17.61
CA ALA A 487 8.90 15.30 17.02
C ALA A 487 8.45 16.76 16.83
N VAL A 488 8.61 17.61 17.85
CA VAL A 488 8.35 19.05 17.75
C VAL A 488 9.21 19.68 16.65
N ARG A 489 10.51 19.36 16.65
CA ARG A 489 11.46 19.92 15.68
C ARG A 489 11.13 19.53 14.25
N LEU A 490 10.79 18.27 14.01
CA LEU A 490 10.41 17.75 12.69
C LEU A 490 9.04 18.30 12.23
N SER A 491 8.08 18.42 13.15
CA SER A 491 6.79 19.04 12.87
C SER A 491 6.95 20.48 12.36
N LEU A 492 7.84 21.25 12.99
CA LEU A 492 8.18 22.62 12.55
C LEU A 492 8.97 22.65 11.25
N LEU A 493 9.96 21.76 11.07
CA LEU A 493 10.76 21.70 9.83
C LEU A 493 9.94 21.25 8.61
N GLY A 494 8.89 20.46 8.82
CA GLY A 494 7.99 20.00 7.77
C GLY A 494 7.04 21.09 7.24
N GLN A 495 6.93 22.23 7.92
CA GLN A 495 6.03 23.32 7.52
C GLN A 495 6.53 24.03 6.27
N GLU A 496 5.59 24.50 5.46
CA GLU A 496 5.91 25.41 4.36
C GLU A 496 6.14 26.83 4.92
N PRO A 497 7.28 27.49 4.62
CA PRO A 497 7.64 28.77 5.23
C PRO A 497 6.56 29.86 5.10
N GLU A 498 5.96 30.00 3.91
CA GLU A 498 4.95 31.05 3.69
C GLU A 498 3.64 30.76 4.44
N GLY A 499 3.19 29.51 4.50
CA GLY A 499 2.01 29.12 5.26
C GLY A 499 2.18 29.39 6.75
N TYR A 500 3.33 28.99 7.32
CA TYR A 500 3.67 29.27 8.72
C TYR A 500 3.77 30.79 9.01
N ALA A 501 4.37 31.57 8.11
CA ALA A 501 4.48 33.02 8.25
C ALA A 501 3.10 33.73 8.21
N LYS A 502 2.20 33.29 7.32
CA LYS A 502 0.81 33.77 7.28
C LYS A 502 0.07 33.43 8.56
N ALA A 503 0.24 32.23 9.11
CA ALA A 503 -0.36 31.84 10.38
C ALA A 503 0.17 32.64 11.59
N CYS A 504 1.48 32.94 11.63
CA CYS A 504 2.04 33.86 12.61
C CYS A 504 1.41 35.25 12.53
N THR A 505 1.19 35.76 11.31
CA THR A 505 0.53 37.04 11.03
C THR A 505 -0.94 37.01 11.45
N ALA A 506 -1.65 35.90 11.17
CA ALA A 506 -3.03 35.66 11.57
C ALA A 506 -3.20 35.68 13.10
N LEU A 507 -2.31 35.00 13.81
CA LEU A 507 -2.28 34.98 15.27
C LEU A 507 -1.95 36.36 15.86
N ALA A 508 -1.00 37.08 15.27
CA ALA A 508 -0.61 38.42 15.71
C ALA A 508 -1.69 39.48 15.47
N GLY A 509 -2.45 39.33 14.37
CA GLY A 509 -3.52 40.23 13.94
C GLY A 509 -4.89 39.96 14.57
N ALA A 510 -5.03 38.92 15.39
CA ALA A 510 -6.23 38.67 16.18
C ALA A 510 -6.30 39.61 17.40
N THR A 511 -6.69 40.86 17.15
CA THR A 511 -6.69 41.94 18.15
C THR A 511 -7.94 41.98 19.02
N ASP A 512 -9.03 41.36 18.55
CA ASP A 512 -10.29 41.31 19.30
C ASP A 512 -10.27 40.17 20.32
N ALA A 513 -10.72 40.45 21.54
CA ALA A 513 -10.81 39.46 22.59
C ALA A 513 -11.98 38.49 22.32
N ILE A 514 -11.69 37.20 22.26
CA ILE A 514 -12.73 36.17 22.11
C ILE A 514 -13.47 36.01 23.45
N SER A 515 -14.80 36.16 23.41
CA SER A 515 -15.66 36.02 24.59
C SER A 515 -15.80 34.54 24.96
N VAL A 516 -15.31 34.13 26.13
CA VAL A 516 -15.42 32.73 26.59
C VAL A 516 -16.60 32.52 27.55
N GLU A 517 -17.12 33.60 28.11
CA GLU A 517 -18.28 33.63 29.02
C GLU A 517 -19.59 33.26 28.31
N LYS A 518 -19.59 33.30 26.97
CA LYS A 518 -20.74 32.97 26.13
C LYS A 518 -20.82 31.48 25.79
N LEU A 519 -19.77 30.71 26.10
CA LEU A 519 -19.74 29.28 25.81
C LEU A 519 -20.70 28.54 26.71
N THR A 520 -21.49 27.65 26.10
CA THR A 520 -22.45 26.79 26.79
C THR A 520 -22.02 25.33 26.80
N GLN A 521 -20.97 24.98 26.06
CA GLN A 521 -20.48 23.62 25.93
C GLN A 521 -19.59 23.26 27.13
N PRO A 522 -19.73 22.04 27.69
CA PRO A 522 -18.75 21.50 28.61
C PRO A 522 -17.35 21.60 28.02
N THR A 523 -16.39 22.11 28.79
CA THR A 523 -15.05 22.43 28.29
C THR A 523 -13.94 21.85 29.18
N LEU A 524 -13.07 21.04 28.59
CA LEU A 524 -11.81 20.63 29.21
C LEU A 524 -10.68 21.55 28.75
N ILE A 525 -9.87 22.03 29.68
CA ILE A 525 -8.67 22.83 29.42
C ILE A 525 -7.46 22.07 29.95
N ILE A 526 -6.47 21.82 29.10
CA ILE A 526 -5.22 21.15 29.48
C ILE A 526 -4.06 22.12 29.27
N THR A 527 -3.13 22.21 30.21
CA THR A 527 -1.89 22.97 30.05
C THR A 527 -0.70 22.28 30.73
N GLY A 528 0.52 22.59 30.30
CA GLY A 528 1.76 22.18 30.97
C GLY A 528 2.16 23.11 32.11
N ALA A 529 2.77 22.58 33.16
CA ALA A 529 3.31 23.38 34.27
C ALA A 529 4.40 24.36 33.80
N GLU A 530 5.11 24.03 32.73
CA GLU A 530 6.17 24.85 32.10
C GLU A 530 5.72 25.52 30.79
N ASP A 531 4.42 25.54 30.48
CA ASP A 531 3.91 26.20 29.27
C ASP A 531 4.04 27.73 29.37
N LYS A 532 4.95 28.31 28.57
CA LYS A 532 5.20 29.76 28.52
C LYS A 532 4.21 30.52 27.65
N VAL A 533 3.51 29.85 26.75
CA VAL A 533 2.50 30.45 25.86
C VAL A 533 1.16 30.49 26.57
N SER A 534 0.82 29.40 27.26
CA SER A 534 -0.48 29.18 27.90
C SER A 534 -0.32 28.74 29.35
N PRO A 535 0.28 29.58 30.22
CA PRO A 535 0.66 29.17 31.57
C PRO A 535 -0.55 28.77 32.44
N PRO A 536 -0.35 27.95 33.49
CA PRO A 536 -1.43 27.50 34.37
C PRO A 536 -2.32 28.62 34.92
N SER A 537 -1.78 29.79 35.20
CA SER A 537 -2.56 30.96 35.64
C SER A 537 -3.55 31.46 34.59
N LEU A 538 -3.16 31.45 33.31
CA LEU A 538 -4.02 31.84 32.21
C LEU A 538 -5.12 30.80 31.98
N CYS A 539 -4.77 29.51 31.95
CA CYS A 539 -5.75 28.45 31.77
C CYS A 539 -6.76 28.36 32.92
N LYS A 540 -6.33 28.64 34.16
CA LYS A 540 -7.24 28.79 35.31
C LYS A 540 -8.19 29.98 35.12
N SER A 541 -7.71 31.12 34.63
CA SER A 541 -8.56 32.27 34.32
C SER A 541 -9.58 31.96 33.22
N TYR A 542 -9.23 31.17 32.20
CA TYR A 542 -10.21 30.66 31.25
C TYR A 542 -11.26 29.78 31.94
N GLY A 543 -10.83 28.86 32.80
CA GLY A 543 -11.74 27.97 33.53
C GLY A 543 -12.72 28.72 34.45
N GLU A 544 -12.28 29.77 35.13
CA GLU A 544 -13.13 30.61 35.98
C GLU A 544 -14.22 31.37 35.20
N ARG A 545 -13.96 31.65 33.91
CA ARG A 545 -14.85 32.42 33.03
C ARG A 545 -15.78 31.54 32.21
N ILE A 546 -15.48 30.25 32.06
CA ILE A 546 -16.29 29.29 31.31
C ILE A 546 -17.20 28.53 32.30
N PRO A 547 -18.54 28.61 32.16
CA PRO A 547 -19.49 28.11 33.16
C PRO A 547 -19.31 26.64 33.56
N GLU A 548 -19.03 25.76 32.59
CA GLU A 548 -18.83 24.32 32.80
C GLU A 548 -17.45 23.91 32.28
N SER A 549 -16.43 24.13 33.11
CA SER A 549 -15.06 23.80 32.71
C SER A 549 -14.24 23.05 33.75
N GLN A 550 -13.30 22.26 33.25
CA GLN A 550 -12.29 21.56 34.03
C GLN A 550 -10.91 21.99 33.54
N VAL A 551 -9.99 22.29 34.46
CA VAL A 551 -8.60 22.64 34.14
C VAL A 551 -7.66 21.57 34.67
N ILE A 552 -6.82 21.01 33.79
CA ILE A 552 -5.79 20.01 34.12
C ILE A 552 -4.42 20.60 33.80
N VAL A 553 -3.49 20.46 34.76
CA VAL A 553 -2.10 20.89 34.63
C VAL A 553 -1.19 19.66 34.60
N LEU A 554 -0.40 19.51 33.55
CA LEU A 554 0.55 18.43 33.35
C LEU A 554 1.91 18.84 33.91
N GLU A 555 2.36 18.20 34.98
CA GLU A 555 3.53 18.63 35.76
C GLU A 555 4.86 18.66 34.99
N LYS A 556 5.00 17.86 33.92
CA LYS A 556 6.27 17.69 33.19
C LYS A 556 6.23 18.18 31.75
N ALA A 557 5.17 18.90 31.35
CA ALA A 557 4.98 19.34 29.97
C ALA A 557 5.17 20.86 29.80
N GLY A 558 5.64 21.23 28.60
CA GLY A 558 5.61 22.59 28.07
C GLY A 558 4.38 22.81 27.21
N HIS A 559 4.55 23.42 26.03
CA HIS A 559 3.47 23.82 25.13
C HIS A 559 3.08 22.74 24.10
N TRP A 560 3.92 21.71 23.90
CA TRP A 560 3.66 20.64 22.93
C TRP A 560 3.09 19.40 23.62
N HIS A 561 2.05 19.62 24.43
CA HIS A 561 1.40 18.66 25.33
C HIS A 561 1.26 17.22 24.78
N VAL A 562 0.74 17.04 23.56
CA VAL A 562 0.52 15.70 23.00
C VAL A 562 1.84 15.00 22.68
N PHE A 563 2.90 15.72 22.35
CA PHE A 563 4.23 15.12 22.17
C PHE A 563 4.98 14.94 23.50
N GLU A 564 4.79 15.85 24.45
CA GLU A 564 5.54 15.85 25.72
C GLU A 564 5.00 14.86 26.75
N ASP A 565 3.67 14.76 26.89
CA ASP A 565 2.98 13.91 27.88
C ASP A 565 1.69 13.31 27.27
N VAL A 566 1.87 12.37 26.34
CA VAL A 566 0.78 11.70 25.61
C VAL A 566 -0.24 11.08 26.58
N GLU A 567 0.25 10.35 27.58
CA GLU A 567 -0.59 9.61 28.53
C GLU A 567 -1.40 10.54 29.42
N GLY A 568 -0.78 11.63 29.91
CA GLY A 568 -1.48 12.64 30.70
C GLY A 568 -2.61 13.30 29.91
N VAL A 569 -2.37 13.62 28.63
CA VAL A 569 -3.41 14.16 27.74
C VAL A 569 -4.48 13.10 27.44
N ALA A 570 -4.10 11.86 27.14
CA ALA A 570 -5.02 10.77 26.82
C ALA A 570 -5.95 10.44 27.99
N ALA A 571 -5.43 10.39 29.22
CA ALA A 571 -6.21 10.18 30.44
C ALA A 571 -7.22 11.31 30.65
N ALA A 572 -6.76 12.57 30.55
CA ALA A 572 -7.60 13.76 30.68
C ALA A 572 -8.76 13.77 29.67
N VAL A 573 -8.45 13.53 28.40
CA VAL A 573 -9.44 13.51 27.31
C VAL A 573 -10.42 12.35 27.49
N SER A 574 -9.93 11.14 27.79
CA SER A 574 -10.79 9.96 27.96
C SER A 574 -11.76 10.10 29.13
N GLN A 575 -11.28 10.64 30.26
CA GLN A 575 -12.12 10.90 31.43
C GLN A 575 -13.24 11.89 31.10
N PHE A 576 -12.92 12.96 30.37
CA PHE A 576 -13.88 13.99 29.98
C PHE A 576 -14.90 13.50 28.95
N LEU A 577 -14.48 12.69 27.97
CA LEU A 577 -15.39 12.10 26.99
C LEU A 577 -16.37 11.10 27.62
N ALA A 578 -15.94 10.37 28.67
CA ALA A 578 -16.79 9.45 29.42
C ALA A 578 -17.85 10.13 30.31
N TYR A 579 -17.74 11.45 30.52
CA TYR A 579 -18.68 12.23 31.32
C TYR A 579 -19.91 12.61 30.48
N ASP A 580 -20.88 11.69 30.38
CA ASP A 580 -22.29 11.98 30.08
C ASP A 580 -23.16 10.75 30.35
N MET A 581 -23.86 10.76 31.50
CA MET A 581 -25.11 10.09 31.86
C MET A 581 -25.19 9.97 33.38
N ALA A 582 -25.67 11.01 34.05
CA ALA A 582 -26.12 10.91 35.44
C ALA A 582 -27.58 10.40 35.46
N VAL A 583 -27.78 9.18 35.97
CA VAL A 583 -28.89 8.92 36.90
C VAL A 583 -28.26 8.79 38.28
N THR A 584 -28.80 9.58 39.20
CA THR A 584 -28.45 9.75 40.62
C THR A 584 -28.33 8.43 41.39
N THR A 585 -27.28 8.27 42.21
CA THR A 585 -27.37 7.97 43.65
C THR A 585 -26.02 8.12 44.35
N THR A 586 -26.07 8.72 45.53
CA THR A 586 -24.97 9.10 46.45
C THR A 586 -24.57 7.92 47.38
N PRO A 587 -23.53 8.07 48.24
CA PRO A 587 -22.47 7.09 48.48
C PRO A 587 -22.77 6.11 49.61
N THR A 588 -22.12 4.95 49.60
CA THR A 588 -21.98 4.12 50.80
C THR A 588 -20.55 3.61 50.96
N GLU A 589 -20.03 3.89 52.15
CA GLU A 589 -18.68 3.66 52.71
C GLU A 589 -18.28 2.18 52.84
N GLU A 590 -18.87 1.26 52.09
CA GLU A 590 -18.66 -0.19 52.27
C GLU A 590 -17.48 -0.76 51.44
N LEU A 591 -16.91 0.05 50.53
CA LEU A 591 -15.81 -0.33 49.64
C LEU A 591 -14.43 -0.03 50.22
N VAL A 592 -14.30 0.95 51.12
CA VAL A 592 -13.01 1.35 51.73
C VAL A 592 -12.62 0.40 52.87
N GLU A 593 -13.59 -0.15 53.61
CA GLU A 593 -13.32 -1.05 54.74
C GLU A 593 -13.05 -2.51 54.29
N ARG A 594 -13.54 -2.93 53.12
CA ARG A 594 -13.24 -4.26 52.55
C ARG A 594 -11.92 -4.33 51.76
N ILE A 595 -11.39 -3.18 51.31
CA ILE A 595 -10.05 -3.05 50.70
C ILE A 595 -8.95 -3.21 51.77
N GLY A 596 -9.13 -2.62 52.96
CA GLY A 596 -8.13 -2.68 54.04
C GLY A 596 -7.93 -4.06 54.70
N VAL A 597 -8.89 -4.97 54.61
CA VAL A 597 -8.77 -6.34 55.17
C VAL A 597 -8.11 -7.30 54.17
N LEU A 598 -8.24 -7.05 52.86
CA LEU A 598 -7.55 -7.81 51.79
C LEU A 598 -6.09 -7.33 51.57
N GLU A 599 -5.81 -6.04 51.82
CA GLU A 599 -4.46 -5.46 51.81
C GLU A 599 -3.51 -6.01 52.88
N ASN A 600 -4.03 -6.62 53.96
CA ASN A 600 -3.21 -7.14 55.05
C ASN A 600 -2.84 -8.63 54.89
N LEU A 601 -3.57 -9.40 54.07
CA LEU A 601 -3.24 -10.80 53.76
C LEU A 601 -2.37 -10.94 52.51
N LEU A 602 -2.41 -9.97 51.60
CA LEU A 602 -1.52 -9.89 50.43
C LEU A 602 -0.14 -9.29 50.76
N ARG A 603 -0.01 -8.63 51.93
CA ARG A 603 1.20 -7.90 52.37
C ARG A 603 2.38 -8.79 52.75
N ASP A 604 2.14 -10.04 53.13
CA ASP A 604 3.17 -10.86 53.79
C ASP A 604 3.87 -11.91 52.89
N HIS A 605 3.42 -12.14 51.66
CA HIS A 605 4.10 -13.08 50.73
C HIS A 605 4.49 -12.49 49.37
N ILE A 606 3.96 -11.33 48.99
CA ILE A 606 4.33 -10.58 47.77
C ILE A 606 5.24 -9.39 48.14
N ALA A 607 6.07 -9.55 49.17
CA ALA A 607 6.80 -8.41 49.75
C ALA A 607 8.10 -8.03 49.00
N HIS A 608 8.47 -8.66 47.87
CA HIS A 608 9.72 -8.30 47.18
C HIS A 608 9.62 -8.00 45.68
N TRP A 609 8.48 -8.21 45.00
CA TRP A 609 8.37 -7.95 43.57
C TRP A 609 7.00 -7.34 43.25
N GLU A 610 6.93 -6.01 43.16
CA GLU A 610 5.74 -5.28 42.68
C GLU A 610 5.71 -5.29 41.14
N LEU A 611 4.62 -5.81 40.54
CA LEU A 611 4.23 -5.60 39.13
C LEU A 611 2.93 -4.77 39.08
N PRO A 612 2.81 -3.77 38.20
CA PRO A 612 1.66 -2.85 38.17
C PRO A 612 0.40 -3.47 37.50
N PRO A 613 -0.79 -2.81 37.64
CA PRO A 613 -2.09 -3.30 37.19
C PRO A 613 -2.20 -3.54 35.66
N PRO A 614 -3.27 -4.19 35.18
CA PRO A 614 -3.37 -4.79 33.84
C PRO A 614 -3.41 -3.84 32.63
N ASP A 615 -3.35 -2.52 32.85
CA ASP A 615 -3.61 -1.51 31.81
C ASP A 615 -2.33 -0.84 31.26
N ASP A 616 -1.12 -1.20 31.76
CA ASP A 616 0.17 -0.60 31.39
C ASP A 616 1.10 -1.51 30.56
N ALA A 617 0.59 -2.25 29.58
CA ALA A 617 1.44 -3.02 28.66
C ALA A 617 1.98 -2.11 27.54
N PRO A 618 3.30 -1.88 27.39
CA PRO A 618 3.81 -0.98 26.35
C PRO A 618 3.59 -1.57 24.94
N PRO A 619 3.38 -0.73 23.91
CA PRO A 619 3.37 -1.19 22.53
C PRO A 619 4.76 -1.63 22.06
N LEU A 620 4.76 -2.63 21.18
CA LEU A 620 5.93 -3.21 20.51
C LEU A 620 6.70 -2.18 19.66
N PRO A 621 8.05 -2.14 19.68
CA PRO A 621 8.80 -1.12 18.96
C PRO A 621 8.77 -1.37 17.45
N MET A 622 8.21 -0.43 16.68
CA MET A 622 8.27 -0.38 15.20
C MET A 622 9.32 0.60 14.69
N SER A 623 10.21 0.07 13.83
CA SER A 623 11.09 0.71 12.85
C SER A 623 12.35 1.45 13.33
N ALA A 624 13.51 0.79 13.11
CA ALA A 624 14.81 1.44 12.88
C ALA A 624 15.15 1.29 11.39
N ASP A 625 15.64 2.37 10.78
CA ASP A 625 16.03 2.46 9.37
C ASP A 625 17.40 1.78 9.10
N PRO A 626 17.53 0.83 8.15
CA PRO A 626 18.78 0.10 7.87
C PRO A 626 19.84 0.84 7.02
N SER A 627 19.74 2.15 6.77
CA SER A 627 20.43 2.78 5.63
C SER A 627 21.69 3.66 5.90
N SER A 628 22.37 3.60 7.06
CA SER A 628 23.52 4.51 7.34
C SER A 628 24.86 3.87 7.77
N ALA A 629 25.27 2.76 7.17
CA ALA A 629 26.64 2.23 7.34
C ALA A 629 27.37 1.96 6.02
N LEU A 630 27.45 2.97 5.15
CA LEU A 630 28.39 2.99 4.03
C LEU A 630 28.97 4.40 3.85
N HIS A 631 30.15 4.65 4.45
CA HIS A 631 31.10 5.65 3.95
C HIS A 631 32.53 5.11 4.00
N THR A 632 33.25 5.42 2.91
CA THR A 632 34.57 4.98 2.44
C THR A 632 35.75 5.67 3.15
N PRO A 633 37.01 5.19 2.96
CA PRO A 633 38.09 5.25 3.96
C PRO A 633 39.06 6.43 3.80
N PRO A 634 39.94 6.66 4.78
CA PRO A 634 41.29 7.15 4.53
C PRO A 634 42.38 6.11 4.87
N SER A 635 43.44 6.23 4.07
CA SER A 635 44.72 5.52 3.95
C SER A 635 45.54 5.21 5.22
N ASP A 636 46.19 4.04 5.14
CA ASP A 636 47.53 3.65 5.64
C ASP A 636 47.94 3.87 7.11
N GLY A 637 48.29 2.75 7.77
CA GLY A 637 49.42 2.71 8.71
C GLY A 637 49.27 1.86 9.99
N VAL A 638 49.96 0.72 9.99
CA VAL A 638 50.70 0.10 11.13
C VAL A 638 49.97 -0.88 12.09
N GLN A 639 50.35 -2.15 11.95
CA GLN A 639 50.64 -3.23 12.93
C GLN A 639 50.18 -3.11 14.41
N ALA A 640 49.52 -4.15 14.93
CA ALA A 640 50.10 -5.18 15.83
C ALA A 640 49.08 -5.82 16.81
N ASP A 641 49.11 -7.16 16.83
CA ASP A 641 49.01 -8.09 17.96
C ASP A 641 47.74 -8.19 18.86
N CYS A 642 47.10 -9.35 18.74
CA CYS A 642 46.29 -10.05 19.74
C CYS A 642 47.21 -10.63 20.84
N PRO A 643 46.79 -10.81 22.12
CA PRO A 643 46.45 -12.16 22.61
C PRO A 643 45.37 -12.16 23.76
N PRO A 644 45.12 -13.24 24.55
CA PRO A 644 43.94 -14.12 24.41
C PRO A 644 43.10 -14.31 25.71
N VAL A 645 41.98 -15.03 25.55
CA VAL A 645 41.02 -15.63 26.52
C VAL A 645 41.44 -15.81 28.01
N GLY A 646 40.55 -15.46 28.96
CA GLY A 646 40.49 -16.17 30.26
C GLY A 646 39.83 -15.49 31.49
N ARG A 647 38.60 -15.93 31.82
CA ARG A 647 38.02 -16.23 33.16
C ARG A 647 37.99 -15.19 34.30
N LEU A 648 36.76 -14.89 34.74
CA LEU A 648 36.33 -14.77 36.16
C LEU A 648 35.05 -15.61 36.30
N LEU A 649 35.18 -16.91 36.58
CA LEU A 649 34.98 -17.58 37.87
C LEU A 649 33.55 -17.47 38.45
N THR A 650 32.92 -18.63 38.38
CA THR A 650 31.81 -19.19 39.15
C THR A 650 31.93 -19.02 40.67
N THR A 651 30.80 -18.77 41.34
CA THR A 651 30.48 -19.36 42.65
C THR A 651 28.95 -19.47 42.80
N GLY A 652 28.47 -20.63 43.27
CA GLY A 652 27.10 -20.80 43.78
C GLY A 652 26.33 -21.91 43.07
N SER A 653 26.20 -23.05 43.73
CA SER A 653 25.44 -24.24 43.31
C SER A 653 24.00 -23.95 42.90
N GLY A 654 23.63 -24.36 41.68
CA GLY A 654 22.25 -24.42 41.20
C GLY A 654 22.24 -24.77 39.71
N HIS A 655 22.04 -26.06 39.38
CA HIS A 655 21.93 -26.52 38.00
C HIS A 655 20.68 -25.92 37.34
N THR A 656 20.82 -24.87 36.53
CA THR A 656 19.76 -24.46 35.59
C THR A 656 19.99 -25.23 34.29
N ARG A 657 19.22 -26.29 34.06
CA ARG A 657 19.19 -27.02 32.79
C ARG A 657 18.85 -26.04 31.67
N TYR A 658 19.69 -25.97 30.63
CA TYR A 658 19.34 -25.39 29.33
C TYR A 658 18.06 -26.08 28.83
N GLN A 659 16.97 -25.35 28.60
CA GLN A 659 15.82 -25.89 27.87
C GLN A 659 16.02 -25.67 26.36
N PRO A 660 15.96 -26.73 25.54
CA PRO A 660 16.06 -26.63 24.08
C PRO A 660 14.84 -25.94 23.45
N PHE A 661 15.04 -25.29 22.30
CA PHE A 661 14.06 -24.40 21.67
C PHE A 661 12.75 -25.09 21.24
N HIS A 662 12.76 -26.39 20.94
CA HIS A 662 11.59 -27.03 20.36
C HIS A 662 10.53 -27.39 21.41
N SER A 663 10.93 -27.76 22.64
CA SER A 663 10.01 -27.96 23.76
C SER A 663 9.11 -26.73 24.00
N THR A 664 9.57 -25.52 23.67
CA THR A 664 8.78 -24.27 23.74
C THR A 664 7.88 -24.02 22.54
N TRP A 665 8.23 -24.50 21.35
CA TRP A 665 7.41 -24.39 20.14
C TRP A 665 6.23 -25.37 20.16
N ASP A 666 6.48 -26.62 20.56
CA ASP A 666 5.41 -27.61 20.74
C ASP A 666 4.51 -27.26 21.93
N SER A 667 5.03 -26.74 23.06
CA SER A 667 4.18 -26.26 24.17
C SER A 667 3.35 -25.01 23.81
N ALA A 668 3.79 -24.22 22.82
CA ALA A 668 3.03 -23.09 22.29
C ALA A 668 1.96 -23.54 21.28
N ILE A 669 2.21 -24.59 20.50
CA ILE A 669 1.23 -25.21 19.58
C ILE A 669 0.23 -26.11 20.31
N VAL A 670 0.66 -26.73 21.41
CA VAL A 670 -0.06 -27.74 22.18
C VAL A 670 -0.39 -27.16 23.53
N GLY A 671 -1.64 -26.79 23.72
CA GLY A 671 -2.18 -26.51 25.04
C GLY A 671 -1.85 -27.64 26.00
N SER A 672 -1.04 -27.37 27.03
CA SER A 672 -0.83 -28.32 28.11
C SER A 672 -2.14 -28.45 28.91
N GLY A 673 -2.91 -29.49 28.60
CA GLY A 673 -4.14 -29.81 29.32
C GLY A 673 -4.60 -31.24 29.04
N GLY A 674 -4.28 -32.16 29.96
CA GLY A 674 -4.98 -33.45 30.04
C GLY A 674 -4.16 -34.62 30.55
N GLY A 675 -4.02 -34.73 31.87
CA GLY A 675 -3.73 -36.00 32.55
C GLY A 675 -4.86 -36.32 33.54
N ALA A 676 -5.95 -36.90 33.06
CA ALA A 676 -6.97 -37.52 33.90
C ALA A 676 -7.13 -38.96 33.45
N MET A 677 -6.39 -39.88 34.09
CA MET A 677 -6.66 -41.32 33.98
C MET A 677 -7.67 -41.73 35.04
N THR A 678 -8.60 -42.56 34.57
CA THR A 678 -9.69 -43.21 35.27
C THR A 678 -9.21 -44.10 36.42
N SER A 679 -10.03 -44.16 37.47
CA SER A 679 -9.94 -45.05 38.63
C SER A 679 -9.73 -46.53 38.27
N ASN A 680 -8.78 -47.21 38.94
CA ASN A 680 -9.05 -48.41 39.74
C ASN A 680 -7.80 -48.90 40.51
N GLU A 681 -8.11 -49.60 41.60
CA GLU A 681 -7.32 -50.19 42.68
C GLU A 681 -6.06 -50.97 42.26
N ASP A 682 -4.91 -50.71 42.91
CA ASP A 682 -4.22 -51.64 43.83
C ASP A 682 -2.77 -51.19 44.11
N GLY A 683 -2.34 -51.34 45.37
CA GLY A 683 -1.12 -50.75 45.91
C GLY A 683 0.18 -51.32 45.34
N ILE A 684 1.04 -50.43 44.86
CA ILE A 684 2.49 -50.58 44.75
C ILE A 684 3.11 -49.21 45.08
N ASP A 685 4.05 -49.18 46.03
CA ASP A 685 4.79 -47.98 46.44
C ASP A 685 5.46 -47.31 45.22
N ASP A 686 5.02 -46.09 44.88
CA ASP A 686 5.58 -45.26 43.83
C ASP A 686 6.60 -44.25 44.40
N PRO A 687 7.91 -44.38 44.12
CA PRO A 687 8.93 -43.43 44.54
C PRO A 687 8.88 -42.09 43.77
N LEU A 688 8.02 -41.92 42.75
CA LEU A 688 7.87 -40.68 41.98
C LEU A 688 6.82 -39.71 42.58
N GLY A 689 6.00 -40.17 43.53
CA GLY A 689 4.97 -39.38 44.19
C GLY A 689 5.47 -38.31 45.19
N GLN A 690 6.78 -38.23 45.45
CA GLN A 690 7.35 -37.22 46.36
C GLN A 690 8.00 -36.01 45.66
N ALA A 691 8.08 -35.99 44.32
CA ALA A 691 8.68 -34.87 43.59
C ALA A 691 7.69 -33.73 43.24
N PHE A 692 6.38 -33.93 43.43
CA PHE A 692 5.33 -32.97 43.03
C PHE A 692 4.65 -32.22 44.18
N ASN A 693 5.16 -32.35 45.42
CA ASN A 693 4.64 -31.66 46.61
C ASN A 693 5.57 -30.54 47.14
N GLN A 694 6.51 -30.05 46.33
CA GLN A 694 7.17 -28.78 46.62
C GLN A 694 6.32 -27.61 46.09
N PRO A 695 6.13 -26.54 46.87
CA PRO A 695 5.40 -25.37 46.41
C PRO A 695 6.07 -24.78 45.16
N MET A 696 5.26 -24.43 44.17
CA MET A 696 5.67 -23.84 42.88
C MET A 696 6.50 -22.54 43.04
N GLU A 697 6.57 -22.00 44.25
CA GLU A 697 7.43 -20.89 44.69
C GLU A 697 8.93 -21.24 44.62
N ASP A 698 9.31 -22.52 44.77
CA ASP A 698 10.73 -22.95 44.70
C ASP A 698 11.25 -23.07 43.25
N LEU A 699 10.38 -23.08 42.22
CA LEU A 699 10.78 -23.23 40.81
C LEU A 699 11.00 -21.90 40.06
N ILE A 700 10.48 -20.79 40.58
CA ILE A 700 10.41 -19.49 39.87
C ILE A 700 11.51 -18.51 40.32
N SER A 701 12.19 -18.78 41.44
CA SER A 701 13.42 -18.09 41.84
C SER A 701 14.59 -19.08 41.82
N PRO A 702 15.58 -18.98 40.90
CA PRO A 702 16.25 -17.76 40.45
C PRO A 702 16.41 -17.70 38.90
N LEU A 703 15.32 -17.63 38.15
CA LEU A 703 15.41 -17.56 36.68
C LEU A 703 15.73 -16.12 36.21
N PRO A 704 16.71 -15.92 35.30
CA PRO A 704 16.99 -14.61 34.70
C PRO A 704 15.75 -14.03 33.98
N PRO A 705 15.62 -12.68 33.90
CA PRO A 705 14.48 -12.02 33.25
C PRO A 705 14.21 -12.51 31.82
N VAL A 706 15.24 -12.81 31.03
CA VAL A 706 15.08 -13.35 29.68
C VAL A 706 14.42 -14.74 29.64
N SER A 707 14.69 -15.60 30.61
CA SER A 707 14.07 -16.93 30.73
C SER A 707 12.60 -16.83 31.15
N GLN A 708 12.27 -15.84 32.00
CA GLN A 708 10.88 -15.53 32.36
C GLN A 708 10.10 -15.00 31.15
N SER A 709 10.73 -14.19 30.30
CA SER A 709 10.11 -13.73 29.05
C SER A 709 9.66 -14.87 28.15
N LEU A 710 10.55 -15.85 27.94
CA LEU A 710 10.25 -17.02 27.12
C LEU A 710 9.06 -17.82 27.68
N LEU A 711 9.00 -18.01 28.99
CA LEU A 711 7.89 -18.67 29.66
C LEU A 711 6.57 -17.93 29.44
N TYR A 712 6.55 -16.61 29.63
CA TYR A 712 5.36 -15.79 29.37
C TYR A 712 4.95 -15.77 27.89
N ALA A 713 5.92 -15.80 26.97
CA ALA A 713 5.64 -15.92 25.54
C ALA A 713 4.92 -17.24 25.23
N VAL A 714 5.39 -18.36 25.77
CA VAL A 714 4.71 -19.67 25.63
C VAL A 714 3.30 -19.62 26.21
N LEU A 715 3.13 -19.14 27.45
CA LEU A 715 1.82 -19.02 28.10
C LEU A 715 0.84 -18.16 27.31
N SER A 716 1.33 -17.10 26.65
CA SER A 716 0.49 -16.23 25.83
C SER A 716 -0.13 -16.95 24.64
N VAL A 717 0.55 -17.95 24.08
CA VAL A 717 0.05 -18.78 22.98
C VAL A 717 -0.79 -19.93 23.53
N SER A 718 -0.33 -20.62 24.59
CA SER A 718 -1.02 -21.78 25.17
C SER A 718 -2.42 -21.43 25.71
N VAL A 719 -2.66 -20.22 26.21
CA VAL A 719 -4.01 -19.81 26.65
C VAL A 719 -5.06 -19.86 25.54
N THR A 720 -4.67 -19.69 24.28
CA THR A 720 -5.62 -19.73 23.15
C THR A 720 -6.22 -21.12 22.91
N SER A 721 -5.68 -22.16 23.55
CA SER A 721 -6.18 -23.54 23.46
C SER A 721 -7.22 -23.89 24.53
N LEU A 722 -7.57 -22.98 25.45
CA LEU A 722 -8.49 -23.28 26.55
C LEU A 722 -9.95 -23.38 26.07
N ASN A 723 -10.70 -24.33 26.66
CA ASN A 723 -12.13 -24.52 26.41
C ASN A 723 -13.00 -23.74 27.41
N GLU A 724 -14.29 -23.56 27.08
CA GLU A 724 -15.27 -22.79 27.89
C GLU A 724 -15.42 -23.28 29.34
N ASP A 725 -15.28 -24.57 29.56
CA ASP A 725 -15.40 -25.17 30.89
C ASP A 725 -14.10 -25.14 31.70
N SER A 726 -13.02 -24.55 31.15
CA SER A 726 -11.73 -24.52 31.82
C SER A 726 -11.84 -23.78 33.17
N PRO A 727 -11.51 -24.43 34.30
CA PRO A 727 -11.53 -23.77 35.60
C PRO A 727 -10.59 -22.56 35.64
N LEU A 728 -9.50 -22.60 34.87
CA LEU A 728 -8.54 -21.51 34.74
C LEU A 728 -9.15 -20.21 34.19
N LEU A 729 -10.17 -20.31 33.32
CA LEU A 729 -10.90 -19.15 32.80
C LEU A 729 -11.88 -18.57 33.80
N LYS A 730 -12.35 -19.37 34.76
CA LYS A 730 -13.20 -18.92 35.88
C LYS A 730 -12.36 -18.27 36.99
N ASP A 731 -11.17 -18.80 37.24
CA ASP A 731 -10.29 -18.33 38.31
C ASP A 731 -9.45 -17.10 37.92
N LEU A 732 -8.98 -17.04 36.66
CA LEU A 732 -8.12 -15.93 36.17
C LEU A 732 -8.86 -14.95 35.25
N GLY A 733 -9.98 -15.37 34.67
CA GLY A 733 -10.82 -14.54 33.81
C GLY A 733 -11.73 -13.62 34.61
N ARG A 734 -11.84 -12.35 34.22
CA ARG A 734 -12.65 -11.31 34.91
C ARG A 734 -13.86 -10.86 34.09
N ARG A 735 -14.17 -11.55 32.99
CA ARG A 735 -15.29 -11.24 32.08
C ARG A 735 -16.28 -12.41 32.05
N ASN A 736 -17.54 -12.10 31.74
CA ASN A 736 -18.62 -13.09 31.65
C ASN A 736 -18.56 -13.93 30.36
N ASP A 737 -17.65 -13.62 29.44
CA ASP A 737 -17.51 -14.24 28.12
C ASP A 737 -16.15 -14.94 28.00
N VAL A 738 -16.16 -16.21 27.57
CA VAL A 738 -14.98 -17.07 27.48
C VAL A 738 -13.96 -16.53 26.47
N SER A 739 -14.41 -16.09 25.30
CA SER A 739 -13.52 -15.56 24.25
C SER A 739 -12.80 -14.30 24.72
N LYS A 740 -13.50 -13.43 25.44
CA LYS A 740 -12.91 -12.23 26.08
C LYS A 740 -11.91 -12.59 27.19
N ASN A 741 -12.17 -13.64 27.98
CA ASN A 741 -11.22 -14.10 28.99
C ASN A 741 -9.92 -14.65 28.38
N ILE A 742 -10.03 -15.50 27.35
CA ILE A 742 -8.87 -16.04 26.61
C ILE A 742 -8.04 -14.90 26.00
N THR A 743 -8.70 -13.95 25.33
CA THR A 743 -8.03 -12.79 24.74
C THR A 743 -7.33 -11.95 25.81
N THR A 744 -8.00 -11.70 26.94
CA THR A 744 -7.44 -10.91 28.06
C THR A 744 -6.20 -11.59 28.66
N LEU A 745 -6.25 -12.90 28.87
CA LEU A 745 -5.14 -13.67 29.45
C LEU A 745 -3.95 -13.76 28.48
N SER A 746 -4.20 -14.01 27.19
CA SER A 746 -3.16 -14.03 26.16
C SER A 746 -2.44 -12.68 26.06
N THR A 747 -3.19 -11.57 26.03
CA THR A 747 -2.62 -10.21 26.02
C THR A 747 -1.80 -9.92 27.29
N ARG A 748 -2.28 -10.33 28.47
CA ARG A 748 -1.55 -10.15 29.74
C ARG A 748 -0.22 -10.90 29.76
N TYR A 749 -0.18 -12.16 29.32
CA TYR A 749 1.07 -12.91 29.26
C TYR A 749 2.03 -12.33 28.22
N ARG A 750 1.53 -11.86 27.08
CA ARG A 750 2.35 -11.18 26.07
C ARG A 750 2.96 -9.87 26.63
N ALA A 751 2.20 -9.10 27.40
CA ALA A 751 2.68 -7.91 28.09
C ALA A 751 3.78 -8.23 29.11
N ALA A 752 3.59 -9.30 29.91
CA ALA A 752 4.59 -9.77 30.87
C ALA A 752 5.89 -10.21 30.16
N ALA A 753 5.78 -10.89 29.02
CA ALA A 753 6.93 -11.29 28.21
C ALA A 753 7.75 -10.08 27.73
N PHE A 754 7.10 -9.01 27.25
CA PHE A 754 7.79 -7.79 26.83
C PHE A 754 8.42 -7.02 27.99
N ARG A 755 7.75 -6.93 29.14
CA ARG A 755 8.35 -6.30 30.33
C ARG A 755 9.61 -7.03 30.77
N CYS A 756 9.62 -8.36 30.71
CA CYS A 756 10.80 -9.16 31.01
C CYS A 756 11.97 -8.88 30.04
N LEU A 757 11.69 -8.74 28.74
CA LEU A 757 12.71 -8.36 27.74
C LEU A 757 13.22 -6.93 27.94
N GLN A 758 12.33 -6.00 28.27
CA GLN A 758 12.68 -4.61 28.54
C GLN A 758 13.61 -4.51 29.75
N THR A 759 13.31 -5.25 30.83
CA THR A 759 14.17 -5.36 32.02
C THR A 759 15.54 -5.94 31.68
N ASP A 760 15.61 -6.90 30.74
CA ASP A 760 16.88 -7.48 30.27
C ASP A 760 17.63 -6.56 29.27
N GLN A 761 17.07 -5.40 28.92
CA GLN A 761 17.62 -4.49 27.90
C GLN A 761 17.87 -5.19 26.56
N TYR A 762 16.91 -6.01 26.12
CA TYR A 762 17.06 -6.93 24.98
C TYR A 762 17.54 -6.32 23.64
N LEU A 763 17.33 -5.01 23.43
CA LEU A 763 17.87 -4.28 22.27
C LEU A 763 19.41 -4.14 22.31
N PHE A 764 19.99 -4.09 23.50
CA PHE A 764 21.43 -3.95 23.75
C PHE A 764 22.10 -5.26 24.19
N ARG A 765 21.35 -6.15 24.85
CA ARG A 765 21.80 -7.48 25.29
C ARG A 765 21.06 -8.56 24.53
N GLN A 766 21.66 -9.00 23.43
CA GLN A 766 21.04 -9.99 22.54
C GLN A 766 21.51 -11.39 22.95
N THR A 767 20.56 -12.26 23.29
CA THR A 767 20.79 -13.68 23.57
C THR A 767 19.89 -14.53 22.67
N LEU A 768 20.19 -15.82 22.53
CA LEU A 768 19.28 -16.72 21.82
C LEU A 768 17.90 -16.75 22.48
N TYR A 769 17.78 -16.74 23.81
CA TYR A 769 16.49 -16.71 24.50
C TYR A 769 15.64 -15.48 24.16
N THR A 770 16.29 -14.32 23.99
CA THR A 770 15.61 -13.10 23.49
C THR A 770 15.04 -13.35 22.10
N LEU A 771 15.87 -13.88 21.18
CA LEU A 771 15.44 -14.19 19.82
C LEU A 771 14.28 -15.20 19.80
N GLN A 772 14.36 -16.24 20.62
CA GLN A 772 13.33 -17.27 20.76
C GLN A 772 12.00 -16.69 21.25
N ALA A 773 12.03 -15.84 22.29
CA ALA A 773 10.84 -15.17 22.81
C ALA A 773 10.20 -14.26 21.74
N LEU A 774 11.01 -13.50 21.00
CA LEU A 774 10.51 -12.63 19.91
C LEU A 774 9.91 -13.44 18.76
N ILE A 775 10.51 -14.57 18.38
CA ILE A 775 9.97 -15.49 17.36
C ILE A 775 8.61 -16.05 17.81
N LEU A 776 8.51 -16.55 19.06
CA LEU A 776 7.26 -17.10 19.60
C LEU A 776 6.15 -16.05 19.75
N MET A 777 6.50 -14.84 20.17
CA MET A 777 5.55 -13.73 20.23
C MET A 777 5.09 -13.31 18.83
N SER A 778 6.01 -13.24 17.85
CA SER A 778 5.66 -12.96 16.45
C SER A 778 4.73 -14.05 15.88
N TYR A 779 5.00 -15.31 16.19
CA TYR A 779 4.13 -16.43 15.83
C TYR A 779 2.74 -16.29 16.46
N GLY A 780 2.67 -16.09 17.79
CA GLY A 780 1.41 -15.94 18.51
C GLY A 780 0.57 -14.75 18.04
N ILE A 781 1.20 -13.61 17.75
CA ILE A 781 0.51 -12.41 17.23
C ILE A 781 -0.01 -12.66 15.82
N SER A 782 0.80 -13.27 14.94
CA SER A 782 0.41 -13.59 13.55
C SER A 782 -0.84 -14.48 13.48
N HIS A 783 -1.02 -15.39 14.43
CA HIS A 783 -2.18 -16.28 14.50
C HIS A 783 -3.43 -15.63 15.15
N THR A 784 -3.28 -14.42 15.71
CA THR A 784 -4.37 -13.63 16.32
C THR A 784 -4.69 -12.33 15.56
N HIS A 785 -4.22 -12.20 14.31
CA HIS A 785 -4.45 -11.07 13.39
C HIS A 785 -3.77 -9.73 13.77
N GLY A 786 -2.61 -9.75 14.43
CA GLY A 786 -1.83 -8.52 14.69
C GLY A 786 -0.67 -8.29 13.72
N ASP A 787 -0.31 -7.03 13.50
CA ASP A 787 0.86 -6.65 12.70
C ASP A 787 2.16 -6.97 13.45
N VAL A 788 3.03 -7.79 12.84
CA VAL A 788 4.30 -8.24 13.45
C VAL A 788 5.53 -7.72 12.74
N TRP A 789 5.38 -6.90 11.70
CA TRP A 789 6.46 -6.50 10.80
C TRP A 789 7.68 -5.92 11.50
N SER A 790 7.45 -5.06 12.49
CA SER A 790 8.51 -4.51 13.31
C SER A 790 9.21 -5.51 14.21
N LEU A 791 8.43 -6.38 14.84
CA LEU A 791 8.92 -7.39 15.76
C LEU A 791 9.77 -8.41 14.99
N LEU A 792 9.31 -8.76 13.79
CA LEU A 792 9.97 -9.62 12.85
C LEU A 792 11.27 -8.98 12.33
N GLY A 793 11.22 -7.69 11.96
CA GLY A 793 12.39 -6.83 11.66
C GLY A 793 13.45 -6.83 12.77
N THR A 794 12.99 -6.62 14.00
CA THR A 794 13.84 -6.61 15.19
C THR A 794 14.48 -7.98 15.42
N ALA A 795 13.68 -9.05 15.37
CA ALA A 795 14.17 -10.42 15.50
C ALA A 795 15.17 -10.78 14.40
N TYR A 796 15.01 -10.27 13.17
CA TYR A 796 15.96 -10.46 12.09
C TYR A 796 17.31 -9.82 12.35
N HIS A 797 17.33 -8.54 12.70
CA HIS A 797 18.60 -7.88 12.99
C HIS A 797 19.30 -8.49 14.21
N MET A 798 18.54 -8.99 15.20
CA MET A 798 19.12 -9.75 16.31
C MET A 798 19.67 -11.11 15.87
N ALA A 799 18.97 -11.84 14.99
CA ALA A 799 19.49 -13.08 14.42
C ALA A 799 20.77 -12.85 13.59
N LEU A 800 20.86 -11.71 12.89
CA LEU A 800 22.08 -11.30 12.20
C LEU A 800 23.21 -11.01 13.20
N GLY A 801 22.95 -10.19 14.23
CA GLY A 801 23.93 -9.84 15.27
C GLY A 801 24.41 -11.04 16.08
N LEU A 802 23.54 -12.01 16.32
CA LEU A 802 23.90 -13.28 16.96
C LEU A 802 24.68 -14.20 16.01
N GLY A 803 24.62 -14.01 14.68
CA GLY A 803 25.29 -14.89 13.73
C GLY A 803 24.47 -16.12 13.32
N CYS A 804 23.15 -16.13 13.55
CA CYS A 804 22.26 -17.24 13.16
C CYS A 804 22.15 -17.43 11.63
N HIS A 805 22.53 -16.42 10.85
CA HIS A 805 22.56 -16.43 9.37
C HIS A 805 23.81 -17.08 8.78
N VAL A 806 24.77 -17.48 9.63
CA VAL A 806 25.97 -18.24 9.25
C VAL A 806 25.87 -19.62 9.90
N ASP A 807 26.24 -20.67 9.16
CA ASP A 807 26.17 -22.01 9.73
C ASP A 807 27.08 -22.10 10.98
N PRO A 808 26.55 -22.54 12.13
CA PRO A 808 27.25 -22.40 13.39
C PRO A 808 28.48 -23.29 13.55
N ASP A 809 28.69 -24.25 12.65
CA ASP A 809 29.94 -25.04 12.58
C ASP A 809 31.19 -24.15 12.44
N HIS A 810 31.05 -22.93 11.93
CA HIS A 810 32.15 -21.98 11.77
C HIS A 810 32.55 -21.27 13.07
N PHE A 811 31.77 -21.40 14.15
CA PHE A 811 31.98 -20.64 15.40
C PHE A 811 32.65 -21.46 16.52
N GLY A 812 32.88 -22.76 16.33
CA GLY A 812 33.47 -23.62 17.38
C GLY A 812 32.58 -23.75 18.63
N LEU A 813 31.26 -23.71 18.45
CA LEU A 813 30.24 -23.83 19.51
C LEU A 813 29.91 -25.30 19.78
N ASP A 814 29.28 -25.58 20.92
CA ASP A 814 28.72 -26.91 21.19
C ASP A 814 27.52 -27.23 20.28
N ALA A 815 27.20 -28.52 20.15
CA ALA A 815 26.14 -28.98 19.26
C ALA A 815 24.75 -28.43 19.62
N LEU A 816 24.47 -28.19 20.90
CA LEU A 816 23.17 -27.68 21.37
C LEU A 816 22.98 -26.22 20.95
N GLU A 817 23.98 -25.38 21.17
CA GLU A 817 23.98 -23.98 20.74
C GLU A 817 23.93 -23.86 19.21
N CYS A 818 24.65 -24.73 18.48
CA CYS A 818 24.58 -24.82 17.03
C CYS A 818 23.15 -25.12 16.55
N GLU A 819 22.51 -26.15 17.09
CA GLU A 819 21.15 -26.52 16.68
C GLU A 819 20.12 -25.46 17.07
N ASN A 820 20.25 -24.82 18.25
CA ASN A 820 19.36 -23.73 18.64
C ASN A 820 19.43 -22.55 17.65
N ARG A 821 20.61 -22.21 17.12
CA ARG A 821 20.80 -21.17 16.11
C ARG A 821 20.14 -21.54 14.78
N ARG A 822 20.36 -22.77 14.30
CA ARG A 822 19.71 -23.28 13.08
C ARG A 822 18.19 -23.23 13.22
N ARG A 823 17.64 -23.65 14.36
CA ARG A 823 16.19 -23.69 14.60
C ARG A 823 15.58 -22.30 14.74
N CYS A 824 16.25 -21.35 15.41
CA CYS A 824 15.82 -19.95 15.45
C CYS A 824 15.81 -19.34 14.06
N TRP A 825 16.86 -19.60 13.27
CA TRP A 825 16.97 -19.11 11.91
C TRP A 825 15.84 -19.63 11.02
N VAL A 826 15.60 -20.95 11.03
CA VAL A 826 14.48 -21.55 10.27
C VAL A 826 13.13 -21.00 10.71
N GLY A 827 12.85 -20.94 12.02
CA GLY A 827 11.59 -20.41 12.53
C GLY A 827 11.35 -18.95 12.14
N LEU A 828 12.41 -18.14 12.17
CA LEU A 828 12.36 -16.74 11.74
C LEU A 828 12.14 -16.62 10.23
N MET A 829 12.85 -17.40 9.41
CA MET A 829 12.67 -17.39 7.96
C MET A 829 11.26 -17.82 7.55
N MET A 830 10.67 -18.81 8.23
CA MET A 830 9.28 -19.21 8.00
C MET A 830 8.30 -18.06 8.23
N LEU A 831 8.49 -17.30 9.32
CA LEU A 831 7.65 -16.14 9.65
C LEU A 831 7.84 -14.99 8.64
N TYR A 832 9.07 -14.77 8.18
CA TYR A 832 9.37 -13.81 7.11
C TYR A 832 8.72 -14.18 5.79
N THR A 833 8.82 -15.44 5.39
CA THR A 833 8.25 -15.94 4.15
C THR A 833 6.73 -15.77 4.16
N ILE A 834 6.03 -16.19 5.22
CA ILE A 834 4.57 -16.09 5.28
C ILE A 834 4.08 -14.63 5.31
N GLN A 835 4.74 -13.76 6.08
CA GLN A 835 4.39 -12.33 6.13
C GLN A 835 4.68 -11.65 4.79
N GLY A 836 5.84 -11.92 4.18
CA GLY A 836 6.23 -11.41 2.86
C GLY A 836 5.21 -11.77 1.77
N ILE A 837 4.76 -13.02 1.79
CA ILE A 837 3.70 -13.54 0.92
C ILE A 837 2.37 -12.79 1.15
N SER A 838 1.97 -12.53 2.40
CA SER A 838 0.71 -11.86 2.74
C SER A 838 0.62 -10.38 2.34
N CYS A 839 1.74 -9.66 2.23
CA CYS A 839 1.74 -8.23 1.91
C CYS A 839 1.86 -7.89 0.42
N GLY A 840 1.93 -8.91 -0.46
CA GLY A 840 1.71 -8.77 -1.90
C GLY A 840 2.66 -7.86 -2.67
N ASN A 841 3.80 -7.39 -2.11
CA ASN A 841 4.58 -6.31 -2.75
C ASN A 841 6.07 -6.20 -2.38
N ILE A 842 6.80 -7.32 -2.18
CA ILE A 842 8.25 -7.23 -1.92
C ILE A 842 9.05 -7.99 -3.00
N PRO A 843 9.94 -7.31 -3.76
CA PRO A 843 10.86 -7.97 -4.67
C PRO A 843 11.74 -8.99 -3.95
N ARG A 844 11.88 -10.15 -4.60
CA ARG A 844 12.55 -11.37 -4.12
C ARG A 844 14.02 -11.14 -3.76
N ARG A 845 14.32 -10.93 -2.47
CA ARG A 845 15.53 -11.54 -1.92
C ARG A 845 15.12 -12.94 -1.51
N GLN A 846 15.36 -13.92 -2.39
CA GLN A 846 15.55 -15.28 -1.93
C GLN A 846 16.65 -15.16 -0.87
N ILE A 847 16.31 -15.27 0.42
CA ILE A 847 17.31 -15.25 1.47
C ILE A 847 18.07 -16.56 1.28
N THR A 848 19.11 -16.54 0.44
CA THR A 848 19.96 -17.69 0.20
C THR A 848 20.69 -17.96 1.50
N SER A 849 20.10 -18.83 2.30
CA SER A 849 20.66 -19.22 3.58
C SER A 849 21.78 -20.23 3.31
N THR A 850 23.01 -19.85 3.63
CA THR A 850 24.14 -20.79 3.70
C THR A 850 24.12 -21.64 4.96
N VAL A 851 23.12 -21.44 5.83
CA VAL A 851 22.89 -22.19 7.08
C VAL A 851 22.24 -23.52 6.74
N ARG A 852 22.78 -24.63 7.24
CA ARG A 852 22.14 -25.94 7.09
C ARG A 852 20.82 -25.98 7.86
N LEU A 853 19.86 -26.75 7.35
CA LEU A 853 18.62 -27.02 8.07
C LEU A 853 18.92 -27.71 9.42
N PRO A 854 18.12 -27.43 10.47
CA PRO A 854 18.23 -28.10 11.74
C PRO A 854 18.24 -29.62 11.61
N ALA A 855 18.99 -30.28 12.48
CA ALA A 855 18.96 -31.73 12.58
C ALA A 855 17.54 -32.21 12.95
N ASN A 856 17.08 -33.26 12.25
CA ASN A 856 15.79 -33.88 12.53
C ASN A 856 15.92 -34.87 13.71
N VAL A 857 16.07 -34.32 14.91
CA VAL A 857 16.30 -35.02 16.19
C VAL A 857 15.41 -34.43 17.28
N ASN A 858 15.06 -35.24 18.30
CA ASN A 858 14.34 -34.74 19.47
C ASN A 858 15.24 -33.91 20.38
N ASP A 859 14.61 -33.09 21.21
CA ASP A 859 15.30 -32.20 22.14
C ASP A 859 16.14 -32.95 23.19
N GLU A 860 15.64 -34.09 23.65
CA GLU A 860 16.34 -34.95 24.61
C GLU A 860 17.60 -35.60 24.03
N GLU A 861 17.74 -35.63 22.70
CA GLU A 861 18.89 -36.18 21.99
C GLU A 861 20.03 -35.15 21.83
N LEU A 862 19.80 -33.87 22.18
CA LEU A 862 20.78 -32.80 22.10
C LEU A 862 21.36 -32.49 23.49
N THR A 863 22.68 -32.66 23.65
CA THR A 863 23.37 -32.32 24.90
C THR A 863 24.56 -31.40 24.66
N ALA A 864 24.87 -30.54 25.63
CA ALA A 864 25.96 -29.55 25.52
C ALA A 864 27.36 -30.21 25.42
N ASP A 865 27.51 -31.48 25.81
CA ASP A 865 28.78 -32.21 25.74
C ASP A 865 29.06 -32.82 24.34
N MET A 866 28.13 -32.69 23.39
CA MET A 866 28.27 -33.24 22.04
C MET A 866 29.04 -32.30 21.11
N ILE A 867 29.94 -32.88 20.32
CA ILE A 867 30.77 -32.16 19.32
C ILE A 867 30.01 -32.00 17.99
N ALA A 868 29.04 -32.87 17.71
CA ALA A 868 28.20 -32.84 16.51
C ALA A 868 26.81 -33.41 16.82
N PRO A 869 25.75 -32.96 16.10
CA PRO A 869 24.40 -33.47 16.31
C PRO A 869 24.29 -34.98 15.98
N PRO A 870 23.30 -35.69 16.56
CA PRO A 870 23.05 -37.09 16.24
C PRO A 870 22.81 -37.32 14.74
N LEU A 871 23.09 -38.54 14.27
CA LEU A 871 22.66 -38.98 12.93
C LEU A 871 21.13 -38.84 12.82
N GLU A 872 20.64 -38.31 11.69
CA GLU A 872 19.20 -38.09 11.48
C GLU A 872 18.38 -39.31 11.90
N SER A 873 17.39 -39.08 12.78
CA SER A 873 16.49 -40.15 13.20
C SER A 873 15.77 -40.71 11.96
N PRO A 874 15.59 -42.03 11.81
CA PRO A 874 14.81 -42.60 10.72
C PRO A 874 13.29 -42.44 10.92
N ARG A 875 12.86 -42.03 12.13
CA ARG A 875 11.49 -41.89 12.62
C ARG A 875 11.05 -40.41 12.68
N ALA A 876 9.77 -40.15 12.92
CA ALA A 876 9.29 -38.80 13.17
C ALA A 876 9.81 -38.32 14.53
N THR A 877 10.37 -37.11 14.53
CA THR A 877 10.82 -36.40 15.73
C THR A 877 10.00 -35.13 15.88
N GLU A 878 10.14 -34.51 17.04
CA GLU A 878 9.78 -33.13 17.30
C GLU A 878 10.05 -32.17 16.11
N MET A 879 11.29 -32.12 15.59
CA MET A 879 11.66 -31.23 14.48
C MET A 879 11.05 -31.60 13.12
N THR A 880 10.45 -32.79 12.98
CA THR A 880 9.97 -33.30 11.69
C THR A 880 8.91 -32.40 11.08
N TYR A 881 7.93 -31.95 11.86
CA TYR A 881 6.87 -31.07 11.39
C TYR A 881 7.40 -29.72 10.90
N MET A 882 8.30 -29.10 11.68
CA MET A 882 8.89 -27.81 11.35
C MET A 882 9.66 -27.82 10.02
N LEU A 883 10.44 -28.87 9.78
CA LEU A 883 11.21 -29.02 8.55
C LEU A 883 10.33 -29.19 7.31
N PHE A 884 9.26 -29.99 7.40
CA PHE A 884 8.31 -30.13 6.29
C PHE A 884 7.53 -28.84 6.04
N LYS A 885 7.11 -28.15 7.11
CA LYS A 885 6.41 -26.87 6.97
C LYS A 885 7.30 -25.80 6.34
N TYR A 886 8.58 -25.76 6.68
CA TYR A 886 9.57 -24.89 6.02
C TYR A 886 9.62 -25.16 4.51
N ARG A 887 9.77 -26.43 4.09
CA ARG A 887 9.81 -26.80 2.66
C ARG A 887 8.50 -26.48 1.94
N LEU A 888 7.35 -26.69 2.57
CA LEU A 888 6.06 -26.28 2.01
C LEU A 888 5.93 -24.77 1.84
N TYR A 889 6.53 -23.95 2.71
CA TYR A 889 6.58 -22.50 2.53
C TYR A 889 7.47 -22.07 1.37
N GLU A 890 8.57 -22.78 1.09
CA GLU A 890 9.37 -22.56 -0.12
C GLU A 890 8.58 -22.90 -1.39
N VAL A 891 7.84 -24.01 -1.39
CA VAL A 891 6.94 -24.38 -2.49
C VAL A 891 5.83 -23.33 -2.65
N CYS A 892 5.24 -22.87 -1.54
CA CYS A 892 4.23 -21.81 -1.54
C CYS A 892 4.76 -20.52 -2.15
N SER A 893 6.00 -20.10 -1.79
CA SER A 893 6.67 -18.95 -2.40
C SER A 893 6.77 -19.13 -3.91
N ARG A 894 7.24 -20.29 -4.40
CA ARG A 894 7.35 -20.55 -5.84
C ARG A 894 6.00 -20.60 -6.57
N ILE A 895 4.94 -21.10 -5.92
CA ILE A 895 3.58 -21.05 -6.46
C ILE A 895 3.10 -19.60 -6.55
N CYS A 896 3.30 -18.82 -5.48
CA CYS A 896 2.97 -17.40 -5.43
C CYS A 896 3.68 -16.62 -6.55
N GLU A 897 4.97 -16.90 -6.75
CA GLU A 897 5.77 -16.36 -7.84
C GLU A 897 5.21 -16.72 -9.22
N ALA A 898 4.82 -17.98 -9.43
CA ALA A 898 4.27 -18.43 -10.71
C ALA A 898 2.82 -17.92 -10.96
N VAL A 899 2.05 -17.66 -9.90
CA VAL A 899 0.62 -17.30 -10.00
C VAL A 899 0.39 -15.79 -9.94
N MET A 900 1.26 -15.00 -9.29
CA MET A 900 1.11 -13.54 -9.13
C MET A 900 1.96 -12.70 -10.10
N ASP A 901 2.97 -13.27 -10.73
CA ASP A 901 3.81 -12.58 -11.71
C ASP A 901 3.18 -12.64 -13.10
N ALA A 902 2.74 -11.49 -13.63
CA ALA A 902 2.10 -11.39 -14.94
C ALA A 902 3.07 -11.67 -16.11
N THR A 903 4.39 -11.61 -15.86
CA THR A 903 5.43 -11.74 -16.89
C THR A 903 5.81 -13.19 -17.20
N THR A 904 5.70 -14.10 -16.23
CA THR A 904 5.98 -15.53 -16.39
C THR A 904 4.68 -16.30 -16.39
N GLY A 905 4.02 -16.41 -17.56
CA GLY A 905 2.80 -17.20 -17.67
C GLY A 905 2.94 -18.63 -17.11
N LEU A 906 1.89 -19.14 -16.48
CA LEU A 906 1.81 -20.51 -15.95
C LEU A 906 1.92 -21.54 -17.08
N SER A 907 3.14 -21.99 -17.40
CA SER A 907 3.31 -23.07 -18.38
C SER A 907 2.90 -24.43 -17.77
N PRO A 908 2.41 -25.39 -18.58
CA PRO A 908 2.09 -26.74 -18.12
C PRO A 908 3.28 -27.43 -17.42
N ASP A 909 4.51 -27.15 -17.85
CA ASP A 909 5.73 -27.73 -17.29
C ASP A 909 6.04 -27.17 -15.89
N VAL A 910 5.83 -25.87 -15.66
CA VAL A 910 6.01 -25.24 -14.35
C VAL A 910 5.00 -25.80 -13.35
N ILE A 911 3.76 -26.00 -13.78
CA ILE A 911 2.71 -26.59 -12.94
C ILE A 911 3.03 -28.05 -12.62
N ALA A 912 3.38 -28.86 -13.61
CA ALA A 912 3.77 -30.25 -13.40
C ALA A 912 4.97 -30.35 -12.44
N SER A 913 5.93 -29.42 -12.54
CA SER A 913 7.05 -29.34 -11.60
C SER A 913 6.59 -29.01 -10.19
N LEU A 914 5.76 -27.99 -9.99
CA LEU A 914 5.29 -27.58 -8.67
C LEU A 914 4.36 -28.63 -8.03
N GLU A 915 3.52 -29.30 -8.82
CA GLU A 915 2.74 -30.46 -8.39
C GLU A 915 3.66 -31.60 -7.91
N THR A 916 4.70 -31.88 -8.69
CA THR A 916 5.69 -32.91 -8.34
C THR A 916 6.37 -32.56 -7.02
N ASP A 917 6.71 -31.29 -6.79
CA ASP A 917 7.32 -30.84 -5.54
C ASP A 917 6.37 -31.01 -4.34
N ILE A 918 5.09 -30.64 -4.48
CA ILE A 918 4.06 -30.88 -3.43
C ILE A 918 3.95 -32.38 -3.14
N GLN A 919 3.81 -33.20 -4.19
CA GLN A 919 3.63 -34.64 -4.05
C GLN A 919 4.88 -35.33 -3.47
N HIS A 920 6.07 -34.86 -3.85
CA HIS A 920 7.34 -35.35 -3.34
C HIS A 920 7.43 -35.16 -1.82
N GLU A 921 7.13 -33.97 -1.31
CA GLU A 921 7.12 -33.72 0.13
C GLU A 921 6.06 -34.59 0.84
N ARG A 922 4.85 -34.72 0.27
CA ARG A 922 3.79 -35.61 0.80
C ARG A 922 4.26 -37.04 0.97
N GLU A 923 4.96 -37.58 -0.02
CA GLU A 923 5.48 -38.94 0.01
C GLU A 923 6.60 -39.12 1.05
N ILE A 924 7.43 -38.09 1.26
CA ILE A 924 8.50 -38.14 2.25
C ILE A 924 7.90 -38.15 3.66
N TRP A 925 7.01 -37.20 4.00
CA TRP A 925 6.43 -37.19 5.35
C TRP A 925 5.51 -38.37 5.59
N SER A 926 4.76 -38.83 4.59
CA SER A 926 3.92 -40.03 4.72
C SER A 926 4.76 -41.25 5.06
N ARG A 927 5.90 -41.46 4.37
CA ARG A 927 6.84 -42.55 4.70
C ARG A 927 7.45 -42.39 6.09
N ARG A 928 7.77 -41.16 6.50
CA ARG A 928 8.37 -40.85 7.80
C ARG A 928 7.43 -41.20 8.96
N TYR A 929 6.22 -40.63 8.95
CA TYR A 929 5.20 -40.90 9.95
C TYR A 929 4.64 -42.33 9.86
N ALA A 930 4.77 -43.01 8.73
CA ALA A 930 4.42 -44.43 8.61
C ALA A 930 5.44 -45.38 9.26
N ARG A 931 6.71 -44.98 9.42
CA ARG A 931 7.74 -45.82 10.06
C ARG A 931 7.58 -45.94 11.58
N ASP A 932 6.78 -45.07 12.18
CA ASP A 932 6.36 -45.15 13.58
C ASP A 932 5.08 -45.98 13.78
N ARG A 933 4.56 -46.60 12.71
CA ARG A 933 3.33 -47.41 12.77
C ARG A 933 3.59 -48.90 12.90
N HIS A 934 2.77 -49.56 13.71
CA HIS A 934 2.15 -50.83 13.32
C HIS A 934 0.67 -50.64 12.91
N ARG A 935 -0.02 -49.61 13.42
CA ARG A 935 -1.34 -49.08 13.03
C ARG A 935 -1.37 -47.53 13.10
N PRO A 936 -2.30 -46.83 12.39
CA PRO A 936 -2.42 -45.37 12.42
C PRO A 936 -2.68 -44.76 13.81
N GLU A 937 -3.23 -45.55 14.71
CA GLU A 937 -3.64 -45.18 16.07
C GLU A 937 -2.47 -45.18 17.07
N ASP A 938 -1.31 -45.71 16.65
CA ASP A 938 -0.10 -45.82 17.47
C ASP A 938 0.69 -44.50 17.55
N LEU A 939 0.37 -43.52 16.71
CA LEU A 939 0.97 -42.19 16.76
C LEU A 939 0.43 -41.40 17.95
N LEU A 940 1.29 -40.62 18.60
CA LEU A 940 0.85 -39.66 19.60
C LEU A 940 -0.15 -38.67 18.98
N VAL A 941 -1.14 -38.22 19.76
CA VAL A 941 -2.20 -37.30 19.28
C VAL A 941 -1.61 -36.07 18.58
N LEU A 942 -0.49 -35.54 19.11
CA LEU A 942 0.24 -34.42 18.51
C LEU A 942 0.80 -34.76 17.12
N GLN A 943 1.38 -35.94 16.94
CA GLN A 943 1.91 -36.37 15.64
C GLN A 943 0.80 -36.58 14.61
N GLN A 944 -0.37 -37.06 15.05
CA GLN A 944 -1.56 -37.15 14.20
C GLN A 944 -2.05 -35.77 13.76
N LEU A 945 -2.09 -34.80 14.68
CA LEU A 945 -2.43 -33.41 14.38
C LEU A 945 -1.44 -32.77 13.40
N GLN A 946 -0.13 -32.89 13.66
CA GLN A 946 0.92 -32.34 12.80
C GLN A 946 0.79 -32.89 11.37
N LEU A 947 0.51 -34.19 11.22
CA LEU A 947 0.26 -34.81 9.93
C LEU A 947 -0.98 -34.20 9.24
N HIS A 948 -2.08 -34.01 9.97
CA HIS A 948 -3.27 -33.34 9.43
C HIS A 948 -3.00 -31.87 9.03
N ILE A 949 -2.15 -31.15 9.77
CA ILE A 949 -1.77 -29.78 9.40
C ILE A 949 -0.96 -29.78 8.09
N LEU A 950 0.01 -30.69 7.94
CA LEU A 950 0.82 -30.81 6.72
C LEU A 950 -0.04 -31.22 5.52
N ASP A 951 -0.92 -32.21 5.70
CA ASP A 951 -1.85 -32.63 4.67
C ASP A 951 -2.78 -31.48 4.26
N GLY A 952 -3.35 -30.76 5.23
CA GLY A 952 -4.23 -29.63 4.94
C GLY A 952 -3.54 -28.50 4.19
N TYR A 953 -2.33 -28.14 4.61
CA TYR A 953 -1.53 -27.15 3.89
C TYR A 953 -1.17 -27.61 2.47
N SER A 954 -0.89 -28.91 2.26
CA SER A 954 -0.64 -29.45 0.91
C SER A 954 -1.86 -29.33 -0.01
N HIS A 955 -3.07 -29.57 0.49
CA HIS A 955 -4.29 -29.37 -0.31
C HIS A 955 -4.52 -27.89 -0.59
N GLN A 956 -4.26 -27.01 0.38
CA GLN A 956 -4.32 -25.56 0.15
C GLN A 956 -3.37 -25.12 -0.97
N LEU A 957 -2.14 -25.64 -1.03
CA LEU A 957 -1.20 -25.35 -2.13
C LEU A 957 -1.71 -25.89 -3.48
N MET A 958 -2.31 -27.08 -3.51
CA MET A 958 -2.93 -27.62 -4.72
C MET A 958 -4.08 -26.74 -5.21
N LEU A 959 -4.91 -26.22 -4.30
CA LEU A 959 -5.98 -25.27 -4.64
C LEU A 959 -5.40 -23.95 -5.17
N LEU A 960 -4.33 -23.42 -4.56
CA LEU A 960 -3.67 -22.19 -5.02
C LEU A 960 -3.01 -22.32 -6.40
N LEU A 961 -2.41 -23.48 -6.69
CA LEU A 961 -1.73 -23.77 -7.96
C LEU A 961 -2.73 -23.91 -9.12
N HIS A 962 -3.84 -24.63 -8.90
CA HIS A 962 -4.80 -24.96 -9.97
C HIS A 962 -6.00 -24.01 -10.08
N ARG A 963 -6.26 -23.16 -9.09
CA ARG A 963 -7.39 -22.20 -9.18
C ARG A 963 -7.36 -21.24 -10.38
N PRO A 964 -6.21 -20.77 -10.93
CA PRO A 964 -6.21 -19.81 -12.03
C PRO A 964 -6.90 -20.35 -13.30
N PHE A 965 -7.07 -21.67 -13.41
CA PHE A 965 -7.70 -22.37 -14.53
C PHE A 965 -9.23 -22.25 -14.56
N PHE A 966 -9.87 -21.71 -13.51
CA PHE A 966 -11.32 -21.58 -13.44
C PHE A 966 -11.84 -20.15 -13.58
N VAL A 967 -10.95 -19.14 -13.62
CA VAL A 967 -11.31 -17.70 -13.65
C VAL A 967 -11.37 -17.20 -15.10
N ALA A 968 -12.56 -16.79 -15.55
CA ALA A 968 -12.81 -16.28 -16.91
C ALA A 968 -12.04 -14.98 -17.25
N ALA A 969 -11.58 -14.24 -16.23
CA ALA A 969 -10.83 -13.00 -16.38
C ALA A 969 -9.39 -13.18 -16.90
N ASN A 970 -8.91 -14.41 -17.07
CA ASN A 970 -7.56 -14.69 -17.58
C ASN A 970 -7.58 -15.45 -18.93
N ALA A 971 -8.42 -14.97 -19.86
CA ALA A 971 -8.53 -15.50 -21.23
C ALA A 971 -7.18 -15.50 -21.99
N ALA A 972 -6.23 -14.64 -21.62
CA ALA A 972 -4.89 -14.62 -22.22
C ALA A 972 -3.97 -15.76 -21.70
N ALA A 973 -4.05 -16.11 -20.41
CA ALA A 973 -3.25 -17.19 -19.82
C ALA A 973 -3.79 -18.59 -20.14
N THR A 974 -5.09 -18.71 -20.43
CA THR A 974 -5.76 -19.98 -20.76
C THR A 974 -5.84 -20.27 -22.26
N ALA A 975 -5.46 -19.32 -23.13
CA ALA A 975 -5.49 -19.47 -24.60
C ALA A 975 -4.55 -20.57 -25.14
N CYS A 976 -3.59 -21.04 -24.35
CA CYS A 976 -2.59 -22.04 -24.76
C CYS A 976 -2.87 -23.47 -24.27
N LEU A 977 -3.99 -23.74 -23.60
CA LEU A 977 -4.27 -25.01 -22.93
C LEU A 977 -5.35 -25.83 -23.64
N SER A 978 -5.17 -27.16 -23.69
CA SER A 978 -6.19 -28.07 -24.23
C SER A 978 -7.35 -28.27 -23.24
N GLY A 979 -8.55 -28.60 -23.74
CA GLY A 979 -9.70 -28.92 -22.89
C GLY A 979 -9.43 -30.05 -21.88
N GLU A 980 -8.55 -31.00 -22.24
CA GLU A 980 -8.13 -32.10 -21.37
C GLU A 980 -7.31 -31.62 -20.15
N GLN A 981 -6.49 -30.57 -20.30
CA GLN A 981 -5.70 -30.00 -19.21
C GLN A 981 -6.57 -29.23 -18.19
N VAL A 982 -7.63 -28.57 -18.67
CA VAL A 982 -8.63 -27.90 -17.83
C VAL A 982 -9.42 -28.93 -17.02
N ASP A 983 -9.84 -30.03 -17.65
CA ASP A 983 -10.55 -31.12 -16.97
C ASP A 983 -9.68 -31.83 -15.93
N ALA A 984 -8.40 -32.05 -16.24
CA ALA A 984 -7.43 -32.61 -15.30
C ALA A 984 -7.22 -31.71 -14.07
N SER A 985 -7.09 -30.39 -14.27
CA SER A 985 -6.96 -29.41 -13.18
C SER A 985 -8.24 -29.35 -12.32
N ARG A 986 -9.43 -29.39 -12.96
CA ARG A 986 -10.73 -29.46 -12.26
C ARG A 986 -10.80 -30.65 -11.32
N LYS A 987 -10.38 -31.83 -11.80
CA LYS A 987 -10.37 -33.06 -11.01
C LYS A 987 -9.45 -32.92 -9.79
N LYS A 988 -8.25 -32.37 -9.96
CA LYS A 988 -7.29 -32.13 -8.86
C LYS A 988 -7.83 -31.16 -7.81
N CYS A 989 -8.48 -30.06 -8.22
CA CYS A 989 -9.12 -29.14 -7.28
C CYS A 989 -10.28 -29.78 -6.51
N ILE A 990 -11.11 -30.60 -7.17
CA ILE A 990 -12.18 -31.34 -6.50
C ILE A 990 -11.61 -32.30 -5.46
N GLU A 991 -10.57 -33.06 -5.81
CA GLU A 991 -9.90 -34.00 -4.91
C GLU A 991 -9.29 -33.27 -3.69
N ALA A 992 -8.56 -32.19 -3.92
CA ALA A 992 -7.95 -31.39 -2.86
C ALA A 992 -9.00 -30.73 -1.95
N ALA A 993 -10.05 -30.12 -2.51
CA ALA A 993 -11.09 -29.47 -1.73
C ALA A 993 -11.91 -30.47 -0.90
N ARG A 994 -12.18 -31.68 -1.45
CA ARG A 994 -12.84 -32.76 -0.69
C ARG A 994 -12.00 -33.19 0.50
N ALA A 995 -10.71 -33.41 0.27
CA ALA A 995 -9.79 -33.80 1.33
C ALA A 995 -9.70 -32.72 2.42
N GLU A 996 -9.65 -31.44 2.04
CA GLU A 996 -9.60 -30.33 3.00
C GLU A 996 -10.86 -30.21 3.86
N LEU A 997 -12.04 -30.33 3.25
CA LEU A 997 -13.31 -30.26 3.98
C LEU A 997 -13.49 -31.46 4.93
N GLU A 998 -13.00 -32.63 4.55
CA GLU A 998 -13.02 -33.84 5.38
C GLU A 998 -12.01 -33.77 6.53
N LEU A 999 -10.84 -33.19 6.29
CA LEU A 999 -9.83 -32.94 7.31
C LEU A 999 -10.36 -31.93 8.34
N HIS A 1000 -10.99 -30.85 7.87
CA HIS A 1000 -11.69 -29.88 8.73
C HIS A 1000 -12.79 -30.54 9.58
N ARG A 1001 -13.56 -31.45 8.99
CA ARG A 1001 -14.58 -32.25 9.71
C ARG A 1001 -13.93 -33.10 10.80
N THR A 1002 -12.86 -33.82 10.47
CA THR A 1002 -12.13 -34.69 11.39
C THR A 1002 -11.59 -33.92 12.59
N LEU A 1003 -10.94 -32.77 12.35
CA LEU A 1003 -10.39 -31.93 13.41
C LEU A 1003 -11.45 -31.32 14.32
N HIS A 1004 -12.62 -30.98 13.80
CA HIS A 1004 -13.71 -30.39 14.61
C HIS A 1004 -14.51 -31.43 15.40
N GLN A 1005 -14.85 -32.56 14.76
CA GLN A 1005 -15.79 -33.54 15.32
C GLN A 1005 -15.12 -34.61 16.19
N SER A 1006 -13.81 -34.86 16.00
CA SER A 1006 -13.11 -35.88 16.79
C SER A 1006 -12.84 -35.39 18.22
N PRO A 1007 -13.27 -36.13 19.27
CA PRO A 1007 -12.92 -35.80 20.66
C PRO A 1007 -11.40 -35.78 20.90
N THR A 1008 -10.64 -36.59 20.15
CA THR A 1008 -9.18 -36.67 20.22
C THR A 1008 -8.52 -35.30 19.97
N PHE A 1009 -9.10 -34.49 19.09
CA PHE A 1009 -8.55 -33.17 18.73
C PHE A 1009 -9.19 -32.01 19.51
N ALA A 1010 -9.98 -32.29 20.55
CA ALA A 1010 -10.63 -31.26 21.36
C ALA A 1010 -9.66 -30.19 21.95
N PRO A 1011 -8.43 -30.52 22.40
CA PRO A 1011 -7.45 -29.52 22.86
C PRO A 1011 -6.94 -28.58 21.76
N TYR A 1012 -7.17 -28.92 20.48
CA TYR A 1012 -6.62 -28.23 19.31
C TYR A 1012 -7.71 -27.52 18.49
N LYS A 1013 -8.90 -27.32 19.08
CA LYS A 1013 -9.99 -26.59 18.44
C LYS A 1013 -9.63 -25.15 18.08
N TRP A 1014 -8.59 -24.58 18.68
CA TRP A 1014 -8.04 -23.29 18.28
C TRP A 1014 -7.59 -23.28 16.80
N TYR A 1015 -7.01 -24.40 16.33
CA TYR A 1015 -6.58 -24.56 14.95
C TYR A 1015 -7.79 -24.75 14.01
N SER A 1016 -8.76 -25.59 14.42
CA SER A 1016 -9.97 -25.81 13.62
C SER A 1016 -10.81 -24.54 13.47
N ARG A 1017 -10.92 -23.73 14.52
CA ARG A 1017 -11.61 -22.42 14.53
C ARG A 1017 -10.85 -21.31 13.79
N GLY A 1018 -9.56 -21.50 13.51
CA GLY A 1018 -8.68 -20.52 12.88
C GLY A 1018 -8.30 -20.91 11.44
N ILE A 1019 -7.03 -21.30 11.25
CA ILE A 1019 -6.44 -21.56 9.93
C ILE A 1019 -7.15 -22.71 9.18
N ALA A 1020 -7.56 -23.78 9.87
CA ALA A 1020 -8.25 -24.88 9.18
C ALA A 1020 -9.61 -24.44 8.62
N SER A 1021 -10.34 -23.58 9.35
CA SER A 1021 -11.57 -22.95 8.86
C SER A 1021 -11.31 -22.05 7.66
N PHE A 1022 -10.17 -21.35 7.62
CA PHE A 1022 -9.77 -20.56 6.46
C PHE A 1022 -9.51 -21.41 5.21
N HIS A 1023 -8.74 -22.50 5.31
CA HIS A 1023 -8.54 -23.40 4.18
C HIS A 1023 -9.84 -24.10 3.76
N ALA A 1024 -10.67 -24.51 4.72
CA ALA A 1024 -11.99 -25.08 4.45
C ALA A 1024 -12.92 -24.09 3.73
N PHE A 1025 -12.83 -22.80 4.05
CA PHE A 1025 -13.59 -21.74 3.37
C PHE A 1025 -13.11 -21.59 1.92
N HIS A 1026 -11.80 -21.55 1.67
CA HIS A 1026 -11.24 -21.54 0.31
C HIS A 1026 -11.68 -22.77 -0.50
N ALA A 1027 -11.57 -23.97 0.08
CA ALA A 1027 -11.99 -25.22 -0.55
C ALA A 1027 -13.49 -25.20 -0.92
N ALA A 1028 -14.35 -24.72 -0.02
CA ALA A 1028 -15.78 -24.59 -0.27
C ALA A 1028 -16.09 -23.61 -1.41
N VAL A 1029 -15.43 -22.44 -1.43
CA VAL A 1029 -15.58 -21.45 -2.51
C VAL A 1029 -15.15 -22.03 -3.86
N VAL A 1030 -14.01 -22.73 -3.93
CA VAL A 1030 -13.55 -23.37 -5.17
C VAL A 1030 -14.56 -24.41 -5.68
N LEU A 1031 -15.16 -25.22 -4.80
CA LEU A 1031 -16.19 -26.19 -5.20
C LEU A 1031 -17.46 -25.51 -5.73
N VAL A 1032 -17.93 -24.45 -5.07
CA VAL A 1032 -19.07 -23.63 -5.55
C VAL A 1032 -18.79 -23.10 -6.95
N THR A 1033 -17.57 -22.57 -7.17
CA THR A 1033 -17.10 -22.04 -8.46
C THR A 1033 -17.06 -23.10 -9.56
N ILE A 1034 -16.55 -24.30 -9.24
CA ILE A 1034 -16.53 -25.45 -10.17
C ILE A 1034 -17.95 -25.90 -10.50
N MET A 1035 -18.86 -25.94 -9.52
CA MET A 1035 -20.27 -26.31 -9.73
C MET A 1035 -21.02 -25.28 -10.60
N ALA A 1036 -20.79 -23.99 -10.38
CA ALA A 1036 -21.41 -22.91 -11.17
C ALA A 1036 -20.94 -22.90 -12.64
N SER A 1037 -19.65 -23.14 -12.89
CA SER A 1037 -19.11 -23.18 -14.26
C SER A 1037 -19.61 -24.38 -15.09
N SER A 1038 -19.85 -25.54 -14.46
CA SER A 1038 -20.39 -26.74 -15.12
C SER A 1038 -21.87 -26.57 -15.57
N ALA A 1039 -22.60 -25.61 -15.03
CA ALA A 1039 -23.99 -25.34 -15.39
C ALA A 1039 -24.14 -24.46 -16.65
N SER A 1040 -23.07 -23.78 -17.07
CA SER A 1040 -23.09 -22.79 -18.17
C SER A 1040 -22.69 -23.36 -19.53
N SER A 1041 -22.05 -24.54 -19.58
CA SER A 1041 -21.48 -25.13 -20.81
C SER A 1041 -22.48 -25.86 -21.72
N THR A 1042 -23.79 -25.60 -21.62
CA THR A 1042 -24.82 -26.34 -22.36
C THR A 1042 -25.12 -25.80 -23.77
N ILE A 1043 -24.38 -24.80 -24.27
CA ILE A 1043 -24.68 -24.15 -25.56
C ILE A 1043 -23.42 -23.95 -26.40
N SER A 1044 -22.86 -25.03 -26.97
CA SER A 1044 -22.22 -24.97 -28.30
C SER A 1044 -21.78 -26.35 -28.80
N ASN A 1045 -22.26 -26.69 -30.00
CA ASN A 1045 -21.75 -27.66 -30.98
C ASN A 1045 -21.63 -29.13 -30.57
N GLY A 1046 -22.43 -29.96 -31.27
CA GLY A 1046 -22.48 -31.41 -31.12
C GLY A 1046 -21.14 -32.07 -31.41
N THR A 1047 -20.50 -32.60 -30.36
CA THR A 1047 -19.63 -33.77 -30.42
C THR A 1047 -19.70 -34.45 -29.03
N PRO A 1048 -20.03 -35.75 -28.92
CA PRO A 1048 -20.18 -36.41 -27.64
C PRO A 1048 -18.82 -36.84 -27.10
N GLY A 1049 -18.26 -36.05 -26.19
CA GLY A 1049 -17.04 -36.38 -25.44
C GLY A 1049 -17.15 -35.91 -23.99
N ILE A 1050 -17.18 -36.89 -23.07
CA ILE A 1050 -17.13 -36.77 -21.60
C ILE A 1050 -18.39 -36.19 -20.93
N ARG A 1051 -19.52 -36.89 -21.09
CA ARG A 1051 -20.62 -36.91 -20.11
C ARG A 1051 -20.35 -38.03 -19.09
N ALA A 1052 -19.82 -37.71 -17.91
CA ALA A 1052 -19.83 -38.62 -16.75
C ALA A 1052 -19.43 -37.93 -15.42
N GLY A 1053 -19.90 -36.71 -15.16
CA GLY A 1053 -20.10 -36.24 -13.78
C GLY A 1053 -21.56 -36.42 -13.45
N SER A 1054 -21.93 -37.48 -12.74
CA SER A 1054 -23.32 -37.87 -12.48
C SER A 1054 -24.06 -36.79 -11.67
N GLN A 1055 -25.39 -36.67 -11.82
CA GLN A 1055 -26.26 -35.93 -10.88
C GLN A 1055 -25.90 -36.24 -9.41
N GLN A 1056 -25.47 -37.48 -9.17
CA GLN A 1056 -24.92 -37.94 -7.90
C GLN A 1056 -23.66 -37.17 -7.46
N GLN A 1057 -22.67 -36.93 -8.33
CA GLN A 1057 -21.48 -36.15 -7.99
C GLN A 1057 -21.84 -34.71 -7.60
N TYR A 1058 -22.79 -34.08 -8.30
CA TYR A 1058 -23.29 -32.74 -7.95
C TYR A 1058 -23.95 -32.74 -6.56
N GLN A 1059 -24.81 -33.72 -6.28
CA GLN A 1059 -25.46 -33.89 -4.98
C GLN A 1059 -24.44 -34.15 -3.85
N GLU A 1060 -23.42 -34.96 -4.12
CA GLU A 1060 -22.34 -35.24 -3.15
C GLU A 1060 -21.54 -33.98 -2.81
N LEU A 1061 -21.17 -33.16 -3.81
CA LEU A 1061 -20.45 -31.90 -3.58
C LEU A 1061 -21.32 -30.88 -2.83
N LEU A 1062 -22.60 -30.77 -3.20
CA LEU A 1062 -23.55 -29.91 -2.51
C LEU A 1062 -23.70 -30.30 -1.03
N GLN A 1063 -23.87 -31.60 -0.75
CA GLN A 1063 -23.95 -32.10 0.62
C GLN A 1063 -22.68 -31.79 1.43
N LEU A 1064 -21.51 -31.90 0.81
CA LEU A 1064 -20.23 -31.62 1.45
C LEU A 1064 -20.11 -30.14 1.85
N ILE A 1065 -20.48 -29.22 0.96
CA ILE A 1065 -20.46 -27.76 1.22
C ILE A 1065 -21.49 -27.40 2.29
N THR A 1066 -22.72 -27.91 2.19
CA THR A 1066 -23.77 -27.67 3.20
C THR A 1066 -23.34 -28.16 4.59
N SER A 1067 -22.71 -29.34 4.66
CA SER A 1067 -22.15 -29.86 5.91
C SER A 1067 -21.03 -28.97 6.44
N ALA A 1068 -20.25 -28.32 5.57
CA ALA A 1068 -19.23 -27.36 5.98
C ALA A 1068 -19.89 -26.10 6.57
N VAL A 1069 -20.90 -25.52 5.92
CA VAL A 1069 -21.66 -24.35 6.41
C VAL A 1069 -22.13 -24.57 7.85
N GLN A 1070 -22.76 -25.71 8.14
CA GLN A 1070 -23.19 -26.05 9.50
C GLN A 1070 -22.04 -26.03 10.50
N ARG A 1071 -20.86 -26.56 10.15
CA ARG A 1071 -19.68 -26.51 11.03
C ARG A 1071 -19.20 -25.09 11.25
N PHE A 1072 -19.23 -24.23 10.23
CA PHE A 1072 -18.89 -22.81 10.40
C PHE A 1072 -19.88 -22.11 11.34
N GLU A 1073 -21.18 -22.38 11.23
CA GLU A 1073 -22.20 -21.84 12.13
C GLU A 1073 -22.00 -22.31 13.58
N GLU A 1074 -21.69 -23.60 13.79
CA GLU A 1074 -21.38 -24.14 15.12
C GLU A 1074 -20.15 -23.46 15.76
N MET A 1075 -19.15 -23.09 14.96
CA MET A 1075 -17.92 -22.44 15.44
C MET A 1075 -18.00 -20.91 15.49
N ALA A 1076 -19.01 -20.29 14.87
CA ALA A 1076 -19.15 -18.83 14.77
C ALA A 1076 -19.10 -18.08 16.11
N PRO A 1077 -19.71 -18.58 17.22
CA PRO A 1077 -19.63 -17.89 18.52
C PRO A 1077 -18.20 -17.74 19.06
N GLN A 1078 -17.28 -18.61 18.64
CA GLN A 1078 -15.92 -18.71 19.15
C GLN A 1078 -14.85 -18.38 18.10
N SER A 1079 -15.26 -18.08 16.86
CA SER A 1079 -14.38 -17.70 15.76
C SER A 1079 -14.96 -16.55 14.97
N ARG A 1080 -14.28 -15.40 15.01
CA ARG A 1080 -14.61 -14.24 14.18
C ARG A 1080 -14.56 -14.56 12.69
N PHE A 1081 -13.63 -15.43 12.29
CA PHE A 1081 -13.52 -15.88 10.91
C PHE A 1081 -14.76 -16.69 10.51
N CYS A 1082 -15.15 -17.68 11.32
CA CYS A 1082 -16.33 -18.50 11.03
C CYS A 1082 -17.64 -17.69 11.08
N ALA A 1083 -17.74 -16.70 11.97
CA ALA A 1083 -18.89 -15.80 12.05
C ALA A 1083 -19.12 -15.01 10.75
N LYS A 1084 -18.05 -14.70 9.99
CA LYS A 1084 -18.14 -14.06 8.68
C LYS A 1084 -18.27 -15.07 7.53
N ALA A 1085 -17.55 -16.19 7.61
CA ALA A 1085 -17.53 -17.23 6.57
C ALA A 1085 -18.87 -17.97 6.44
N ALA A 1086 -19.55 -18.25 7.55
CA ALA A 1086 -20.82 -18.98 7.56
C ALA A 1086 -21.91 -18.32 6.68
N PRO A 1087 -22.28 -17.03 6.89
CA PRO A 1087 -23.31 -16.40 6.07
C PRO A 1087 -22.89 -16.25 4.61
N ALA A 1088 -21.61 -15.99 4.33
CA ALA A 1088 -21.08 -15.92 2.97
C ALA A 1088 -21.27 -17.25 2.21
N LEU A 1089 -20.85 -18.38 2.80
CA LEU A 1089 -21.02 -19.69 2.18
C LEU A 1089 -22.50 -20.08 2.03
N SER A 1090 -23.35 -19.74 3.00
CA SER A 1090 -24.79 -20.06 2.94
C SER A 1090 -25.49 -19.38 1.75
N ASN A 1091 -25.16 -18.11 1.49
CA ASN A 1091 -25.70 -17.36 0.35
C ASN A 1091 -25.16 -17.88 -1.00
N LEU A 1092 -23.89 -18.30 -1.03
CA LEU A 1092 -23.29 -18.94 -2.20
C LEU A 1092 -23.98 -20.27 -2.56
N VAL A 1093 -24.19 -21.13 -1.58
CA VAL A 1093 -24.88 -22.43 -1.76
C VAL A 1093 -26.30 -22.21 -2.28
N SER A 1094 -27.02 -21.27 -1.69
CA SER A 1094 -28.39 -20.91 -2.11
C SER A 1094 -28.44 -20.43 -3.57
N SER A 1095 -27.45 -19.64 -3.98
CA SER A 1095 -27.36 -19.11 -5.35
C SER A 1095 -27.10 -20.20 -6.39
N VAL A 1096 -26.20 -21.15 -6.11
CA VAL A 1096 -25.92 -22.29 -7.01
C VAL A 1096 -27.11 -23.24 -7.11
N GLN A 1097 -27.81 -23.49 -6.00
CA GLN A 1097 -29.04 -24.28 -5.99
C GLN A 1097 -30.14 -23.66 -6.86
N ALA A 1098 -30.34 -22.34 -6.79
CA ALA A 1098 -31.33 -21.63 -7.61
C ALA A 1098 -31.03 -21.70 -9.12
N GLN A 1099 -29.75 -21.64 -9.51
CA GLN A 1099 -29.32 -21.78 -10.90
C GLN A 1099 -29.58 -23.20 -11.44
N HIS A 1100 -29.30 -24.25 -10.65
CA HIS A 1100 -29.52 -25.63 -11.08
C HIS A 1100 -31.01 -25.96 -11.29
N VAL A 1101 -31.91 -25.46 -10.43
CA VAL A 1101 -33.38 -25.61 -10.59
C VAL A 1101 -33.88 -24.94 -11.86
N SER A 1102 -33.29 -23.79 -12.24
CA SER A 1102 -33.65 -23.03 -13.43
C SER A 1102 -33.29 -23.78 -14.74
N VAL A 1103 -32.19 -24.55 -14.74
CA VAL A 1103 -31.75 -25.33 -15.90
C VAL A 1103 -32.59 -26.62 -16.09
N GLU A 1104 -33.05 -27.26 -15.01
CA GLU A 1104 -33.93 -28.44 -15.09
C GLU A 1104 -35.34 -28.10 -15.64
N LEU A 1105 -35.88 -26.92 -15.32
CA LEU A 1105 -37.20 -26.46 -15.79
C LEU A 1105 -37.26 -26.19 -17.30
N VAL A 1106 -36.13 -25.86 -17.94
CA VAL A 1106 -36.03 -25.64 -19.40
C VAL A 1106 -35.91 -26.97 -20.17
N GLY A 1107 -35.54 -28.08 -19.50
CA GLY A 1107 -35.50 -29.42 -20.10
C GLY A 1107 -36.86 -30.08 -20.30
N GLY A 1108 -37.95 -29.47 -19.81
CA GLY A 1108 -39.32 -29.98 -19.91
C GLY A 1108 -40.10 -29.40 -21.09
N SER A 1109 -40.13 -30.12 -22.22
CA SER A 1109 -41.14 -30.09 -23.30
C SER A 1109 -42.17 -28.93 -23.27
N CYS A 1110 -42.01 -27.95 -24.17
CA CYS A 1110 -43.11 -27.16 -24.74
C CYS A 1110 -42.72 -26.66 -26.15
N GLY A 1111 -43.39 -27.16 -27.20
CA GLY A 1111 -43.29 -26.65 -28.55
C GLY A 1111 -44.18 -25.42 -28.74
N GLY A 1112 -43.61 -24.35 -29.29
CA GLY A 1112 -44.33 -23.14 -29.67
C GLY A 1112 -43.35 -22.04 -30.08
N HIS A 1113 -43.39 -21.67 -31.36
CA HIS A 1113 -42.58 -20.60 -31.93
C HIS A 1113 -42.83 -19.26 -31.23
N ASP A 1114 -41.82 -18.73 -30.54
CA ASP A 1114 -41.68 -17.29 -30.35
C ASP A 1114 -40.18 -16.94 -30.29
N ASN A 1115 -39.72 -16.21 -31.31
CA ASN A 1115 -38.33 -15.85 -31.52
C ASN A 1115 -38.05 -14.55 -30.74
N ARG A 1116 -37.73 -14.66 -29.45
CA ARG A 1116 -37.12 -13.56 -28.68
C ARG A 1116 -35.74 -13.98 -28.21
N ASN A 1117 -34.74 -13.21 -28.63
CA ASN A 1117 -33.36 -13.27 -28.16
C ASN A 1117 -33.33 -13.27 -26.62
N TRP A 1118 -33.02 -14.42 -26.02
CA TRP A 1118 -32.42 -14.47 -24.69
C TRP A 1118 -30.93 -14.74 -24.87
N SER A 1119 -30.16 -13.67 -25.02
CA SER A 1119 -28.72 -13.69 -24.74
C SER A 1119 -28.53 -14.02 -23.25
N GLY A 1120 -27.84 -15.13 -22.99
CA GLY A 1120 -27.65 -15.71 -21.66
C GLY A 1120 -27.05 -14.72 -20.65
N VAL A 1121 -27.80 -14.46 -19.60
CA VAL A 1121 -27.33 -13.74 -18.41
C VAL A 1121 -26.86 -14.79 -17.41
N ALA A 1122 -25.54 -15.00 -17.30
CA ALA A 1122 -24.99 -15.57 -16.08
C ALA A 1122 -25.21 -14.56 -14.94
N PRO A 1123 -25.68 -14.95 -13.74
CA PRO A 1123 -25.97 -13.97 -12.69
C PRO A 1123 -24.71 -13.21 -12.25
N PRO A 1124 -24.83 -11.93 -11.86
CA PRO A 1124 -23.71 -11.06 -11.46
C PRO A 1124 -22.78 -11.66 -10.39
N LEU A 1125 -23.33 -12.49 -9.49
CA LEU A 1125 -22.62 -13.06 -8.35
C LEU A 1125 -21.50 -14.05 -8.75
N VAL A 1126 -21.69 -14.85 -9.81
CA VAL A 1126 -20.71 -15.87 -10.22
C VAL A 1126 -19.50 -15.22 -10.89
N ASN A 1127 -19.72 -14.19 -11.72
CA ASN A 1127 -18.62 -13.42 -12.30
C ASN A 1127 -17.87 -12.64 -11.22
N ALA A 1128 -18.58 -12.04 -10.27
CA ALA A 1128 -17.97 -11.40 -9.10
C ALA A 1128 -17.15 -12.39 -8.26
N LEU A 1129 -17.62 -13.62 -8.03
CA LEU A 1129 -16.85 -14.67 -7.36
C LEU A 1129 -15.55 -15.02 -8.10
N MET A 1130 -15.62 -15.13 -9.43
CA MET A 1130 -14.48 -15.46 -10.27
C MET A 1130 -13.41 -14.37 -10.23
N ASP A 1131 -13.82 -13.10 -10.30
CA ASP A 1131 -12.91 -11.95 -10.26
C ASP A 1131 -12.25 -11.76 -8.88
N ASN A 1132 -12.92 -12.23 -7.82
CA ASN A 1132 -12.49 -12.13 -6.43
C ASN A 1132 -11.72 -13.36 -5.90
N LEU A 1133 -11.50 -14.36 -6.75
CA LEU A 1133 -10.48 -15.39 -6.50
C LEU A 1133 -9.12 -14.82 -6.96
N GLN A 1134 -8.57 -13.86 -6.23
CA GLN A 1134 -7.18 -13.41 -6.43
C GLN A 1134 -6.24 -14.15 -5.47
N PRO A 1135 -5.04 -14.57 -5.90
CA PRO A 1135 -4.13 -15.41 -5.12
C PRO A 1135 -3.80 -14.81 -3.75
N GLN A 1136 -3.59 -13.50 -3.72
CA GLN A 1136 -3.24 -12.76 -2.51
C GLN A 1136 -4.29 -12.88 -1.41
N TYR A 1137 -5.56 -13.11 -1.74
CA TYR A 1137 -6.64 -13.20 -0.76
C TYR A 1137 -6.69 -14.54 -0.02
N TRP A 1138 -6.02 -15.57 -0.54
CA TRP A 1138 -6.09 -16.96 -0.06
C TRP A 1138 -4.78 -17.46 0.57
N LEU A 1139 -3.93 -16.53 1.03
CA LEU A 1139 -2.65 -16.84 1.66
C LEU A 1139 -2.75 -16.90 3.18
N THR A 1140 -3.54 -16.03 3.80
CA THR A 1140 -3.78 -16.02 5.26
C THR A 1140 -5.22 -15.62 5.61
N PRO A 1141 -5.72 -15.96 6.81
CA PRO A 1141 -7.06 -15.54 7.23
C PRO A 1141 -7.31 -14.01 7.17
N SER A 1142 -6.27 -13.19 7.39
CA SER A 1142 -6.33 -11.73 7.32
C SER A 1142 -6.32 -11.17 5.90
N SER A 1143 -5.90 -11.95 4.90
CA SER A 1143 -5.87 -11.49 3.50
C SER A 1143 -7.23 -11.56 2.81
N VAL A 1144 -8.24 -12.19 3.44
CA VAL A 1144 -9.60 -12.25 2.89
C VAL A 1144 -10.23 -10.85 2.94
N PRO A 1145 -10.54 -10.23 1.78
CA PRO A 1145 -11.08 -8.88 1.72
C PRO A 1145 -12.57 -8.90 2.05
N TRP A 1146 -12.92 -9.03 3.33
CA TRP A 1146 -14.32 -9.19 3.77
C TRP A 1146 -15.28 -8.12 3.23
N GLY A 1147 -14.80 -6.90 2.95
CA GLY A 1147 -15.63 -5.84 2.34
C GLY A 1147 -16.21 -6.20 0.97
N ILE A 1148 -15.53 -7.05 0.20
CA ILE A 1148 -16.02 -7.57 -1.08
C ILE A 1148 -17.05 -8.69 -0.86
N TRP A 1149 -16.93 -9.42 0.26
CA TRP A 1149 -17.84 -10.50 0.63
C TRP A 1149 -19.12 -9.98 1.30
N ASP A 1150 -19.14 -8.74 1.79
CA ASP A 1150 -20.31 -8.13 2.43
C ASP A 1150 -21.51 -8.01 1.47
N ASP A 1151 -21.26 -7.80 0.17
CA ASP A 1151 -22.27 -7.82 -0.90
C ASP A 1151 -22.86 -9.23 -1.10
N VAL A 1152 -22.04 -10.27 -0.95
CA VAL A 1152 -22.45 -11.68 -1.02
C VAL A 1152 -23.23 -12.10 0.23
N ILE A 1153 -22.90 -11.53 1.39
CA ILE A 1153 -23.53 -11.78 2.69
C ILE A 1153 -24.94 -11.17 2.78
N GLY A 1154 -25.29 -10.23 1.88
CA GLY A 1154 -26.63 -9.64 1.83
C GLY A 1154 -26.91 -8.81 3.08
N ASN A 1155 -25.94 -8.00 3.50
CA ASN A 1155 -26.10 -7.12 4.64
C ASN A 1155 -27.04 -5.95 4.26
N PRO A 1156 -28.21 -5.76 4.91
CA PRO A 1156 -29.12 -4.65 4.60
C PRO A 1156 -28.54 -3.26 4.90
N ASN A 1157 -27.32 -3.17 5.46
CA ASN A 1157 -26.59 -1.93 5.74
C ASN A 1157 -25.39 -1.69 4.79
N ALA A 1158 -25.21 -2.47 3.72
CA ALA A 1158 -24.19 -2.20 2.71
C ALA A 1158 -24.71 -1.14 1.72
N GLU A 1159 -24.23 0.11 1.83
CA GLU A 1159 -24.37 1.09 0.76
C GLU A 1159 -23.57 0.59 -0.46
N SER A 1160 -24.28 0.32 -1.55
CA SER A 1160 -23.70 -0.04 -2.84
C SER A 1160 -22.73 1.05 -3.32
N GLY A 1161 -21.44 0.79 -3.18
CA GLY A 1161 -20.35 1.71 -3.52
C GLY A 1161 -19.43 1.18 -4.63
N PHE A 1162 -19.98 0.60 -5.71
CA PHE A 1162 -19.23 0.44 -6.94
C PHE A 1162 -19.34 1.74 -7.76
N ASN A 1163 -18.39 2.65 -7.56
CA ASN A 1163 -18.01 3.61 -8.59
C ASN A 1163 -16.62 3.23 -9.08
N LEU A 1164 -16.56 2.76 -10.33
CA LEU A 1164 -15.34 2.63 -11.11
C LEU A 1164 -14.64 4.01 -11.18
N VAL A 1165 -13.48 4.11 -10.55
CA VAL A 1165 -12.35 4.97 -10.95
C VAL A 1165 -11.08 4.15 -10.79
#